data_AF-A0A559KDB6-F1
#
_entry.id   AF-A0A559KDB6-F1
#
_cell.length_a   1.000
_cell.length_b   1.000
_cell.length_c   1.000
_cell.angle_alpha   90.00
_cell.angle_beta   90.00
_cell.angle_gamma   90.00
#
_symmetry.space_group_name_H-M   'P 1'
#
loop_
_entity.id
_entity.type
_entity.pdbx_description
1 polymer ?
#
loop_
_entity_poly.entity_id
_entity_poly.type
_entity_poly.pdbx_seq_one_letter_code
_entity_poly.pdbx_strand_id
1 'polypeptide(L)'
;MNRLTGKVASIDEMIELVKQTPELMSQVTYWHTIPPREGRYDDFPAELNDQLQEALKGRGVSRLYSHQAESFREVSRGRHVVTVTPTASGKTLCYNLPVVQGILNDESARALYLFPTKALAQDQVAELQELADAMGADIKTHTYDGDTPPTVRQAIRNAGHIVVTNPDMLHSAILPHHTKWVKLFENIKFIVIDEVHSYRGVFGSHVSNVIRRLKRICRFYGSNPQFICASATIDNPKEHAERLIGETVSLVDNNGAPAGEKHFVFYNPPVVNEQLGIRKSSVLETRKIAGMLLRQGVQTIVFARSRVRVEILLTYLQELVAHELGSKSIRGYRGGYLPKLRREIERGLRSGEIRGVVSTNALELGIDIGQLQACVLNGYPGSIASTWQQSGRAGRRQESSITFLVASSNPLDQYMIQNPRYFIERPPEQALIHPDNLIILVDHVKCAAYELPFEVNEKFGDESLKDILEFLTEEQILHRVKDRWHWMEQSFPAHDISLRSAAQENIIIIDMTNGARVLGEVDRFSAPTLVHEEAIYIHEGIQFQVEKLDYEEKKAYVREVNVDYFTDASLAVQLKVLHVHREAVHRGLERQFGEVTVNAKPTIFKKIKLRTHENIGSGPIHLPEEELHTSSYWFTFEDEVAKTMTTNDMQFALLGLSNVLVHIAPLYLMCDPQDIRVVPQVKALHNKKPTIFFYDRYPGGVGLSERLFEVHGELITEAERLIASCGCLSGCPACVGPIEEVGLTGKQLSLGLLRQLGGSR
;
A
#
# COMPACT_ATOMS: atom_id res chain seq x y z
N MET A 1 -18.70 24.63 26.28
CA MET A 1 -17.75 24.25 27.36
C MET A 1 -18.52 23.74 28.58
N ASN A 2 -18.13 22.58 29.11
CA ASN A 2 -18.67 22.04 30.35
C ASN A 2 -18.22 22.91 31.55
N ARG A 3 -19.19 23.46 32.29
CA ARG A 3 -18.96 24.38 33.42
C ARG A 3 -18.22 23.74 34.60
N LEU A 4 -18.17 22.41 34.69
CA LEU A 4 -17.52 21.68 35.78
C LEU A 4 -16.08 21.27 35.45
N THR A 5 -15.73 21.08 34.17
CA THR A 5 -14.41 20.56 33.76
C THR A 5 -13.60 21.54 32.93
N GLY A 6 -14.20 22.63 32.42
CA GLY A 6 -13.55 23.59 31.53
C GLY A 6 -13.23 23.03 30.12
N LYS A 7 -13.74 21.83 29.80
CA LYS A 7 -13.49 21.14 28.52
C LYS A 7 -14.64 21.31 27.53
N VAL A 8 -14.40 21.10 26.24
CA VAL A 8 -15.45 21.04 25.22
C VAL A 8 -16.45 19.92 25.52
N ALA A 9 -17.73 20.19 25.27
CA ALA A 9 -18.84 19.26 25.52
C ALA A 9 -19.12 18.36 24.31
N SER A 10 -18.74 18.78 23.10
CA SER A 10 -18.88 18.01 21.87
C SER A 10 -17.71 18.28 20.91
N ILE A 11 -17.61 17.43 19.88
CA ILE A 11 -16.67 17.64 18.78
C ILE A 11 -16.99 18.92 17.99
N ASP A 12 -18.26 19.29 17.87
CA ASP A 12 -18.69 20.54 17.20
C ASP A 12 -18.18 21.78 17.94
N GLU A 13 -18.26 21.78 19.28
CA GLU A 13 -17.64 22.85 20.09
C GLU A 13 -16.12 22.90 19.88
N MET A 14 -15.46 21.75 19.72
CA MET A 14 -14.04 21.69 19.42
C MET A 14 -13.72 22.28 18.04
N ILE A 15 -14.53 21.96 17.02
CA ILE A 15 -14.38 22.50 15.66
C ILE A 15 -14.51 24.02 15.66
N GLU A 16 -15.50 24.56 16.37
CA GLU A 16 -15.65 26.02 16.52
C GLU A 16 -14.48 26.65 17.28
N LEU A 17 -13.98 25.99 18.33
CA LEU A 17 -12.77 26.44 19.04
C LEU A 17 -11.54 26.49 18.10
N VAL A 18 -11.37 25.50 17.22
CA VAL A 18 -10.29 25.50 16.22
C VAL A 18 -10.43 26.70 15.29
N LYS A 19 -11.64 26.94 14.74
CA LYS A 19 -11.91 28.09 13.84
C LYS A 19 -11.68 29.43 14.52
N GLN A 20 -11.92 29.51 15.83
CA GLN A 20 -11.69 30.73 16.63
C GLN A 20 -10.25 30.91 17.09
N THR A 21 -9.36 29.94 16.87
CA THR A 21 -7.95 30.01 17.28
C THR A 21 -7.09 30.62 16.17
N PRO A 22 -6.73 31.92 16.21
CA PRO A 22 -6.13 32.61 15.06
C PRO A 22 -4.74 32.06 14.70
N GLU A 23 -3.98 31.64 15.71
CA GLU A 23 -2.66 31.02 15.52
C GLU A 23 -2.72 29.76 14.66
N LEU A 24 -3.77 28.94 14.83
CA LEU A 24 -3.95 27.72 14.03
C LEU A 24 -4.51 28.08 12.65
N MET A 25 -5.54 28.91 12.59
CA MET A 25 -6.19 29.28 11.33
C MET A 25 -5.26 30.01 10.37
N SER A 26 -4.27 30.75 10.88
CA SER A 26 -3.24 31.39 10.05
C SER A 26 -2.39 30.40 9.22
N GLN A 27 -2.38 29.12 9.61
CA GLN A 27 -1.62 28.05 8.97
C GLN A 27 -2.54 27.04 8.26
N VAL A 28 -3.86 27.20 8.36
CA VAL A 28 -4.82 26.42 7.59
C VAL A 28 -4.87 26.97 6.18
N THR A 29 -4.46 26.14 5.23
CA THR A 29 -4.44 26.48 3.80
C THR A 29 -5.77 26.17 3.12
N TYR A 30 -6.49 25.16 3.61
CA TYR A 30 -7.79 24.78 3.10
C TYR A 30 -8.59 24.02 4.16
N TRP A 31 -9.90 24.26 4.20
CA TRP A 31 -10.83 23.56 5.07
C TRP A 31 -11.97 23.00 4.23
N HIS A 32 -12.09 21.68 4.22
CA HIS A 32 -13.16 20.97 3.51
C HIS A 32 -14.17 20.41 4.51
N THR A 33 -15.47 20.55 4.23
CA THR A 33 -16.53 19.93 5.02
C THR A 33 -17.32 18.98 4.12
N ILE A 34 -17.37 17.71 4.52
CA ILE A 34 -18.19 16.66 3.91
C ILE A 34 -19.50 16.60 4.69
N PRO A 35 -20.66 16.82 4.04
CA PRO A 35 -21.94 16.85 4.73
C PRO A 35 -22.32 15.48 5.30
N PRO A 36 -23.15 15.45 6.36
CA PRO A 36 -23.69 14.20 6.88
C PRO A 36 -24.58 13.50 5.85
N ARG A 37 -24.72 12.18 5.98
CA ARG A 37 -25.56 11.34 5.12
C ARG A 37 -26.42 10.41 5.95
N GLU A 38 -27.72 10.39 5.65
CA GLU A 38 -28.65 9.44 6.25
C GLU A 38 -28.41 8.00 5.75
N GLY A 39 -28.75 7.02 6.60
CA GLY A 39 -28.63 5.62 6.23
C GLY A 39 -29.71 5.21 5.23
N ARG A 40 -29.33 4.44 4.21
CA ARG A 40 -30.25 3.78 3.26
C ARG A 40 -30.34 2.30 3.63
N TYR A 41 -31.57 1.84 3.84
CA TYR A 41 -31.84 0.52 4.38
C TYR A 41 -32.80 -0.25 3.48
N ASP A 42 -32.61 -1.57 3.47
CA ASP A 42 -33.53 -2.55 2.91
C ASP A 42 -33.97 -3.51 4.02
N ASP A 43 -35.18 -4.07 3.87
CA ASP A 43 -35.66 -5.14 4.75
C ASP A 43 -34.83 -6.42 4.57
N PHE A 44 -34.93 -7.34 5.52
CA PHE A 44 -34.27 -8.64 5.38
C PHE A 44 -34.79 -9.38 4.13
N PRO A 45 -33.90 -9.97 3.31
CA PRO A 45 -34.31 -10.83 2.21
C PRO A 45 -35.20 -11.97 2.73
N ALA A 46 -36.29 -12.26 2.02
CA ALA A 46 -37.27 -13.28 2.45
C ALA A 46 -36.67 -14.70 2.58
N GLU A 47 -35.57 -14.97 1.88
CA GLU A 47 -34.84 -16.23 1.90
C GLU A 47 -33.80 -16.35 3.04
N LEU A 48 -33.63 -15.28 3.84
CA LEU A 48 -32.70 -15.27 4.97
C LEU A 48 -33.27 -16.10 6.13
N ASN A 49 -32.47 -17.01 6.68
CA ASN A 49 -32.88 -17.91 7.76
C ASN A 49 -33.38 -17.15 8.99
N ASP A 50 -34.51 -17.59 9.57
CA ASP A 50 -35.15 -16.93 10.71
C ASP A 50 -34.23 -16.83 11.94
N GLN A 51 -33.41 -17.85 12.22
CA GLN A 51 -32.45 -17.82 13.33
C GLN A 51 -31.39 -16.73 13.14
N LEU A 52 -30.92 -16.57 11.91
CA LEU A 52 -29.96 -15.55 11.54
C LEU A 52 -30.59 -14.15 11.63
N GLN A 53 -31.85 -13.99 11.20
CA GLN A 53 -32.59 -12.74 11.36
C GLN A 53 -32.76 -12.35 12.84
N GLU A 54 -33.16 -13.28 13.69
CA GLU A 54 -33.36 -13.02 15.13
C GLU A 54 -32.03 -12.71 15.84
N ALA A 55 -30.95 -13.41 15.50
CA ALA A 55 -29.62 -13.10 16.02
C ALA A 55 -29.14 -11.70 15.61
N LEU A 56 -29.40 -11.28 14.36
CA LEU A 56 -29.09 -9.93 13.89
C LEU A 56 -29.94 -8.86 14.60
N LYS A 57 -31.24 -9.10 14.78
CA LYS A 57 -32.13 -8.19 15.55
C LYS A 57 -31.66 -8.04 16.99
N GLY A 58 -31.26 -9.14 17.64
CA GLY A 58 -30.68 -9.13 18.99
C GLY A 58 -29.40 -8.31 19.10
N ARG A 59 -28.68 -8.13 17.99
CA ARG A 59 -27.48 -7.28 17.86
C ARG A 59 -27.79 -5.84 17.41
N GLY A 60 -29.06 -5.46 17.36
CA GLY A 60 -29.50 -4.12 16.96
C GLY A 60 -29.53 -3.89 15.44
N VAL A 61 -29.43 -4.96 14.63
CA VAL A 61 -29.59 -4.90 13.17
C VAL A 61 -31.01 -5.34 12.84
N SER A 62 -31.93 -4.40 12.68
CA SER A 62 -33.33 -4.67 12.31
C SER A 62 -33.60 -4.60 10.81
N ARG A 63 -32.71 -3.93 10.07
CA ARG A 63 -32.70 -3.78 8.60
C ARG A 63 -31.26 -3.80 8.13
N LEU A 64 -31.05 -4.21 6.89
CA LEU A 64 -29.72 -4.21 6.27
C LEU A 64 -29.47 -2.84 5.63
N TYR A 65 -28.21 -2.41 5.57
CA TYR A 65 -27.87 -1.33 4.64
C TYR A 65 -28.05 -1.79 3.20
N SER A 66 -28.38 -0.87 2.29
CA SER A 66 -28.65 -1.19 0.87
C SER A 66 -27.56 -2.06 0.23
N HIS A 67 -26.29 -1.72 0.44
CA HIS A 67 -25.15 -2.49 -0.06
C HIS A 67 -25.02 -3.89 0.54
N GLN A 68 -25.43 -4.10 1.79
CA GLN A 68 -25.43 -5.43 2.42
C GLN A 68 -26.50 -6.33 1.81
N ALA A 69 -27.71 -5.79 1.62
CA ALA A 69 -28.81 -6.50 0.98
C ALA A 69 -28.53 -6.78 -0.50
N GLU A 70 -27.89 -5.85 -1.21
CA GLU A 70 -27.45 -6.06 -2.59
C GLU A 70 -26.36 -7.13 -2.69
N SER A 71 -25.30 -7.05 -1.86
CA SER A 71 -24.26 -8.07 -1.79
C SER A 71 -24.85 -9.47 -1.58
N PHE A 72 -25.78 -9.61 -0.64
CA PHE A 72 -26.47 -10.88 -0.40
C PHE A 72 -27.24 -11.36 -1.64
N ARG A 73 -28.04 -10.50 -2.28
CA ARG A 73 -28.81 -10.85 -3.49
C ARG A 73 -27.92 -11.27 -4.66
N GLU A 74 -26.81 -10.57 -4.87
CA GLU A 74 -25.84 -10.91 -5.92
C GLU A 74 -25.18 -12.27 -5.64
N VAL A 75 -24.84 -12.54 -4.38
CA VAL A 75 -24.29 -13.83 -3.96
C VAL A 75 -25.33 -14.96 -4.10
N SER A 76 -26.58 -14.76 -3.68
CA SER A 76 -27.67 -15.73 -3.86
C SER A 76 -27.92 -16.10 -5.34
N ARG A 77 -27.59 -15.19 -6.27
CA ARG A 77 -27.67 -15.44 -7.73
C ARG A 77 -26.48 -16.22 -8.30
N GLY A 78 -25.54 -16.64 -7.45
CA GLY A 78 -24.34 -17.37 -7.85
C GLY A 78 -23.24 -16.51 -8.50
N ARG A 79 -23.30 -15.17 -8.36
CA ARG A 79 -22.29 -14.26 -8.92
C ARG A 79 -21.15 -13.97 -7.95
N HIS A 80 -19.92 -13.89 -8.44
CA HIS A 80 -18.84 -13.31 -7.65
C HIS A 80 -19.13 -11.83 -7.39
N VAL A 81 -18.78 -11.33 -6.21
CA VAL A 81 -19.10 -9.96 -5.80
C VAL A 81 -17.86 -9.26 -5.28
N VAL A 82 -17.69 -7.98 -5.61
CA VAL A 82 -16.79 -7.07 -4.90
C VAL A 82 -17.58 -5.92 -4.31
N THR A 83 -17.58 -5.81 -2.99
CA THR A 83 -18.27 -4.75 -2.26
C THR A 83 -17.29 -3.66 -1.86
N VAL A 84 -17.56 -2.43 -2.29
CA VAL A 84 -16.70 -1.26 -2.10
C VAL A 84 -17.39 -0.25 -1.22
N THR A 85 -16.90 -0.13 0.01
CA THR A 85 -17.39 0.90 0.92
C THR A 85 -16.25 1.38 1.85
N PRO A 86 -16.37 2.61 2.40
CA PRO A 86 -15.43 3.14 3.39
C PRO A 86 -15.34 2.27 4.65
N THR A 87 -14.37 2.57 5.52
CA THR A 87 -14.28 1.96 6.85
C THR A 87 -15.54 2.20 7.69
N ALA A 88 -15.84 1.27 8.58
CA ALA A 88 -16.99 1.31 9.50
C ALA A 88 -18.40 1.38 8.85
N SER A 89 -18.53 1.00 7.58
CA SER A 89 -19.80 0.90 6.84
C SER A 89 -20.59 -0.41 7.08
N GLY A 90 -19.96 -1.40 7.73
CA GLY A 90 -20.55 -2.74 7.89
C GLY A 90 -20.25 -3.71 6.75
N LYS A 91 -19.08 -3.60 6.10
CA LYS A 91 -18.58 -4.54 5.07
C LYS A 91 -18.64 -5.99 5.52
N THR A 92 -18.39 -6.27 6.79
CA THR A 92 -18.35 -7.63 7.33
C THR A 92 -19.62 -8.43 7.07
N LEU A 93 -20.79 -7.81 7.20
CA LEU A 93 -22.07 -8.47 6.93
C LEU A 93 -22.27 -8.79 5.45
N CYS A 94 -21.58 -8.11 4.52
CA CYS A 94 -21.72 -8.36 3.08
C CYS A 94 -21.24 -9.76 2.68
N TYR A 95 -20.24 -10.30 3.40
CA TYR A 95 -19.73 -11.65 3.19
C TYR A 95 -20.16 -12.64 4.27
N ASN A 96 -20.35 -12.21 5.54
CA ASN A 96 -20.80 -13.12 6.59
C ASN A 96 -22.24 -13.59 6.38
N LEU A 97 -23.13 -12.71 5.92
CA LEU A 97 -24.54 -13.05 5.74
C LEU A 97 -24.72 -14.22 4.75
N PRO A 98 -24.18 -14.18 3.51
CA PRO A 98 -24.33 -15.30 2.58
C PRO A 98 -23.55 -16.56 3.02
N VAL A 99 -22.38 -16.42 3.65
CA VAL A 99 -21.60 -17.59 4.10
C VAL A 99 -22.33 -18.34 5.21
N VAL A 100 -22.79 -17.63 6.24
CA VAL A 100 -23.51 -18.23 7.37
C VAL A 100 -24.83 -18.83 6.87
N GLN A 101 -25.57 -18.13 6.01
CA GLN A 101 -26.77 -18.68 5.36
C GLN A 101 -26.47 -19.99 4.63
N GLY A 102 -25.37 -20.05 3.86
CA GLY A 102 -24.98 -21.25 3.14
C GLY A 102 -24.65 -22.43 4.05
N ILE A 103 -24.00 -22.19 5.20
CA ILE A 103 -23.69 -23.22 6.21
C ILE A 103 -24.97 -23.68 6.93
N LEU A 104 -25.91 -22.76 7.22
CA LEU A 104 -27.21 -23.11 7.81
C LEU A 104 -28.08 -23.95 6.86
N ASN A 105 -27.95 -23.73 5.54
CA ASN A 105 -28.64 -24.52 4.52
C ASN A 105 -27.99 -25.89 4.30
N ASP A 106 -26.67 -25.99 4.48
CA ASP A 106 -25.88 -27.20 4.27
C ASP A 106 -24.71 -27.24 5.26
N GLU A 107 -24.82 -28.07 6.30
CA GLU A 107 -23.78 -28.23 7.33
C GLU A 107 -22.44 -28.75 6.77
N SER A 108 -22.44 -29.34 5.56
CA SER A 108 -21.22 -29.75 4.88
C SER A 108 -20.51 -28.58 4.20
N ALA A 109 -21.20 -27.45 3.95
CA ALA A 109 -20.62 -26.29 3.30
C ALA A 109 -19.43 -25.73 4.08
N ARG A 110 -18.39 -25.33 3.35
CA ARG A 110 -17.17 -24.75 3.91
C ARG A 110 -16.85 -23.41 3.28
N ALA A 111 -16.15 -22.57 4.03
CA ALA A 111 -15.66 -21.29 3.52
C ALA A 111 -14.20 -21.02 3.93
N LEU A 112 -13.47 -20.36 3.04
CA LEU A 112 -12.12 -19.88 3.27
C LEU A 112 -12.11 -18.35 3.28
N TYR A 113 -11.59 -17.73 4.33
CA TYR A 113 -11.50 -16.28 4.44
C TYR A 113 -10.03 -15.85 4.37
N LEU A 114 -9.70 -14.95 3.44
CA LEU A 114 -8.36 -14.39 3.24
C LEU A 114 -8.32 -12.96 3.75
N PHE A 115 -7.51 -12.74 4.80
CA PHE A 115 -7.24 -11.43 5.36
C PHE A 115 -5.78 -11.03 5.16
N PRO A 116 -5.50 -9.72 4.99
CA PRO A 116 -4.13 -9.24 4.80
C PRO A 116 -3.30 -9.31 6.09
N THR A 117 -3.96 -9.39 7.26
CA THR A 117 -3.27 -9.48 8.56
C THR A 117 -3.92 -10.46 9.51
N LYS A 118 -3.09 -11.04 10.38
CA LYS A 118 -3.53 -11.93 11.47
C LYS A 118 -4.45 -11.24 12.47
N ALA A 119 -4.30 -9.93 12.67
CA ALA A 119 -5.11 -9.19 13.63
C ALA A 119 -6.59 -9.15 13.19
N LEU A 120 -6.83 -8.80 11.92
CA LEU A 120 -8.16 -8.83 11.31
C LEU A 120 -8.76 -10.23 11.29
N ALA A 121 -7.94 -11.23 10.96
CA ALA A 121 -8.39 -12.63 10.95
C ALA A 121 -8.97 -13.06 12.31
N GLN A 122 -8.29 -12.72 13.41
CA GLN A 122 -8.77 -13.06 14.76
C GLN A 122 -10.03 -12.28 15.14
N ASP A 123 -10.11 -10.98 14.78
CA ASP A 123 -11.31 -10.17 15.04
C ASP A 123 -12.52 -10.75 14.31
N GLN A 124 -12.31 -11.21 13.07
CA GLN A 124 -13.35 -11.85 12.28
C GLN A 124 -13.84 -13.16 12.90
N VAL A 125 -12.92 -13.98 13.41
CA VAL A 125 -13.27 -15.24 14.09
C VAL A 125 -14.11 -14.96 15.34
N ALA A 126 -13.74 -13.95 16.13
CA ALA A 126 -14.51 -13.57 17.31
C ALA A 126 -15.94 -13.12 16.93
N GLU A 127 -16.08 -12.26 15.93
CA GLU A 127 -17.40 -11.79 15.47
C GLU A 127 -18.29 -12.95 14.96
N LEU A 128 -17.72 -13.89 14.22
CA LEU A 128 -18.42 -15.08 13.72
C LEU A 128 -18.82 -16.03 14.86
N GLN A 129 -17.96 -16.22 15.85
CA GLN A 129 -18.27 -17.05 17.03
C GLN A 129 -19.41 -16.45 17.83
N GLU A 130 -19.35 -15.15 18.12
CA GLU A 130 -20.45 -14.49 18.84
C GLU A 130 -21.77 -14.59 18.05
N LEU A 131 -21.72 -14.54 16.70
CA LEU A 131 -22.92 -14.65 15.85
C LEU A 131 -23.48 -16.08 15.89
N ALA A 132 -22.60 -17.08 15.82
CA ALA A 132 -22.96 -18.48 15.96
C ALA A 132 -23.60 -18.77 17.34
N ASP A 133 -23.02 -18.23 18.41
CA ASP A 133 -23.53 -18.33 19.78
C ASP A 133 -24.93 -17.69 19.91
N ALA A 134 -25.12 -16.51 19.30
CA ALA A 134 -26.41 -15.81 19.30
C ALA A 134 -27.51 -16.59 18.55
N MET A 135 -27.15 -17.38 17.54
CA MET A 135 -28.08 -18.27 16.83
C MET A 135 -28.26 -19.63 17.53
N GLY A 136 -27.36 -20.01 18.44
CA GLY A 136 -27.29 -21.36 18.98
C GLY A 136 -26.84 -22.41 17.95
N ALA A 137 -26.08 -22.01 16.93
CA ALA A 137 -25.64 -22.87 15.83
C ALA A 137 -24.20 -23.38 16.04
N ASP A 138 -23.92 -24.66 15.72
CA ASP A 138 -22.57 -25.25 15.85
C ASP A 138 -21.64 -24.88 14.67
N ILE A 139 -21.44 -23.58 14.43
CA ILE A 139 -20.57 -23.07 13.34
C ILE A 139 -19.14 -22.89 13.82
N LYS A 140 -18.36 -23.96 13.71
CA LYS A 140 -16.92 -23.98 14.03
C LYS A 140 -16.10 -23.07 13.12
N THR A 141 -15.61 -21.98 13.67
CA THR A 141 -14.78 -20.98 12.98
C THR A 141 -13.41 -20.88 13.65
N HIS A 142 -12.34 -20.97 12.85
CA HIS A 142 -10.97 -20.97 13.37
C HIS A 142 -10.00 -20.19 12.48
N THR A 143 -9.01 -19.56 13.11
CA THR A 143 -7.84 -19.02 12.43
C THR A 143 -6.85 -20.13 12.11
N TYR A 144 -6.22 -20.07 10.93
CA TYR A 144 -5.12 -20.94 10.51
C TYR A 144 -4.01 -20.09 9.91
N ASP A 145 -3.02 -19.75 10.72
CA ASP A 145 -1.89 -18.89 10.37
C ASP A 145 -0.58 -19.37 11.01
N GLY A 146 0.48 -18.59 10.85
CA GLY A 146 1.79 -18.89 11.46
C GLY A 146 1.77 -18.96 12.99
N ASP A 147 0.79 -18.34 13.66
CA ASP A 147 0.69 -18.30 15.13
C ASP A 147 -0.16 -19.47 15.67
N THR A 148 -0.84 -20.21 14.78
CA THR A 148 -1.70 -21.35 15.14
C THR A 148 -0.85 -22.54 15.62
N PRO A 149 -1.02 -23.00 16.88
CA PRO A 149 -0.21 -24.08 17.45
C PRO A 149 -0.33 -25.39 16.64
N PRO A 150 0.77 -26.13 16.40
CA PRO A 150 0.77 -27.34 15.58
C PRO A 150 -0.26 -28.41 16.02
N THR A 151 -0.49 -28.54 17.32
CA THR A 151 -1.45 -29.48 17.91
C THR A 151 -2.90 -29.17 17.52
N VAL A 152 -3.24 -27.89 17.37
CA VAL A 152 -4.60 -27.42 17.03
C VAL A 152 -4.85 -27.50 15.53
N ARG A 153 -3.80 -27.40 14.70
CA ARG A 153 -3.90 -27.42 13.23
C ARG A 153 -4.62 -28.66 12.71
N GLN A 154 -4.42 -29.83 13.33
CA GLN A 154 -5.10 -31.06 12.91
C GLN A 154 -6.61 -31.03 13.18
N ALA A 155 -7.02 -30.48 14.34
CA ALA A 155 -8.44 -30.33 14.66
C ALA A 155 -9.13 -29.35 13.70
N ILE A 156 -8.48 -28.22 13.40
CA ILE A 156 -9.02 -27.20 12.48
C ILE A 156 -9.30 -27.79 11.09
N ARG A 157 -8.36 -28.57 10.53
CA ARG A 157 -8.53 -29.22 9.22
C ARG A 157 -9.74 -30.14 9.13
N ASN A 158 -10.11 -30.78 10.24
CA ASN A 158 -11.19 -31.76 10.29
C ASN A 158 -12.55 -31.16 10.69
N ALA A 159 -12.55 -30.08 11.46
CA ALA A 159 -13.76 -29.56 12.13
C ALA A 159 -14.19 -28.16 11.68
N GLY A 160 -13.30 -27.34 11.10
CA GLY A 160 -13.64 -25.96 10.73
C GLY A 160 -14.67 -25.88 9.60
N HIS A 161 -15.79 -25.21 9.83
CA HIS A 161 -16.73 -24.77 8.79
C HIS A 161 -16.16 -23.55 8.04
N ILE A 162 -15.61 -22.60 8.80
CA ILE A 162 -14.98 -21.38 8.29
C ILE A 162 -13.52 -21.38 8.73
N VAL A 163 -12.60 -21.35 7.76
CA VAL A 163 -11.16 -21.25 7.99
C VAL A 163 -10.70 -19.85 7.61
N VAL A 164 -10.21 -19.10 8.59
CA VAL A 164 -9.71 -17.73 8.39
C VAL A 164 -8.18 -17.76 8.33
N THR A 165 -7.60 -17.30 7.24
CA THR A 165 -6.16 -17.37 6.97
C THR A 165 -5.67 -16.11 6.24
N ASN A 166 -4.42 -16.14 5.75
CA ASN A 166 -3.83 -15.10 4.94
C ASN A 166 -3.19 -15.71 3.68
N PRO A 167 -2.91 -14.91 2.62
CA PRO A 167 -2.32 -15.44 1.40
C PRO A 167 -0.97 -16.14 1.61
N ASP A 168 -0.14 -15.64 2.53
CA ASP A 168 1.16 -16.25 2.84
C ASP A 168 1.01 -17.68 3.36
N MET A 169 0.05 -17.92 4.26
CA MET A 169 -0.24 -19.24 4.83
C MET A 169 -0.99 -20.15 3.85
N LEU A 170 -1.85 -19.58 3.01
CA LEU A 170 -2.49 -20.29 1.91
C LEU A 170 -1.42 -20.87 0.97
N HIS A 171 -0.46 -20.03 0.56
CA HIS A 171 0.67 -20.39 -0.28
C HIS A 171 1.59 -21.44 0.34
N SER A 172 2.03 -21.22 1.59
CA SER A 172 3.11 -22.00 2.21
C SER A 172 2.65 -23.30 2.88
N ALA A 173 1.37 -23.42 3.28
CA ALA A 173 0.94 -24.50 4.16
C ALA A 173 -0.41 -25.15 3.84
N ILE A 174 -1.33 -24.45 3.16
CA ILE A 174 -2.65 -25.03 2.84
C ILE A 174 -2.62 -25.71 1.48
N LEU A 175 -2.29 -24.95 0.41
CA LEU A 175 -2.30 -25.49 -0.96
C LEU A 175 -1.29 -26.62 -1.16
N PRO A 176 -0.02 -26.54 -0.72
CA PRO A 176 0.96 -27.61 -0.92
C PRO A 176 0.67 -28.87 -0.10
N HIS A 177 -0.29 -28.79 0.83
CA HIS A 177 -0.73 -29.90 1.66
C HIS A 177 -2.23 -30.15 1.48
N HIS A 178 -2.78 -29.88 0.30
CA HIS A 178 -4.21 -30.00 0.01
C HIS A 178 -4.80 -31.37 0.37
N THR A 179 -3.99 -32.44 0.32
CA THR A 179 -4.37 -33.80 0.77
C THR A 179 -4.71 -33.91 2.25
N LYS A 180 -4.28 -32.95 3.08
CA LYS A 180 -4.68 -32.84 4.50
C LYS A 180 -5.96 -32.01 4.69
N TRP A 181 -6.45 -31.39 3.63
CA TRP A 181 -7.58 -30.44 3.59
C TRP A 181 -8.74 -30.94 2.72
N VAL A 182 -8.80 -32.24 2.42
CA VAL A 182 -9.83 -32.86 1.55
C VAL A 182 -11.24 -32.40 1.93
N LYS A 183 -11.60 -32.46 3.22
CA LYS A 183 -12.92 -32.04 3.71
C LYS A 183 -13.26 -30.58 3.40
N LEU A 184 -12.26 -29.69 3.45
CA LEU A 184 -12.43 -28.29 3.06
C LEU A 184 -12.65 -28.19 1.55
N PHE A 185 -11.74 -28.75 0.75
CA PHE A 185 -11.75 -28.56 -0.70
C PHE A 185 -12.88 -29.27 -1.44
N GLU A 186 -13.41 -30.40 -0.94
CA GLU A 186 -14.58 -31.06 -1.52
C GLU A 186 -15.87 -30.24 -1.30
N ASN A 187 -15.96 -29.46 -0.22
CA ASN A 187 -17.20 -28.80 0.19
C ASN A 187 -17.12 -27.28 0.26
N ILE A 188 -16.03 -26.67 -0.23
CA ILE A 188 -15.88 -25.22 -0.22
C ILE A 188 -16.90 -24.59 -1.17
N LYS A 189 -17.76 -23.75 -0.61
CA LYS A 189 -18.78 -22.98 -1.34
C LYS A 189 -18.37 -21.53 -1.54
N PHE A 190 -17.64 -20.97 -0.58
CA PHE A 190 -17.29 -19.55 -0.58
C PHE A 190 -15.81 -19.32 -0.31
N ILE A 191 -15.23 -18.36 -1.02
CA ILE A 191 -13.93 -17.77 -0.71
C ILE A 191 -14.15 -16.28 -0.47
N VAL A 192 -13.86 -15.82 0.74
CA VAL A 192 -13.91 -14.40 1.09
C VAL A 192 -12.51 -13.82 0.95
N ILE A 193 -12.40 -12.67 0.27
CA ILE A 193 -11.15 -11.91 0.17
C ILE A 193 -11.41 -10.51 0.72
N ASP A 194 -10.90 -10.22 1.90
CA ASP A 194 -11.03 -8.90 2.52
C ASP A 194 -9.86 -7.98 2.15
N GLU A 195 -10.14 -6.68 2.17
CA GLU A 195 -9.23 -5.59 1.79
C GLU A 195 -8.52 -5.83 0.44
N VAL A 196 -9.27 -6.12 -0.61
CA VAL A 196 -8.75 -6.51 -1.95
C VAL A 196 -7.72 -5.51 -2.51
N HIS A 197 -7.91 -4.21 -2.28
CA HIS A 197 -6.97 -3.14 -2.65
C HIS A 197 -5.56 -3.26 -2.02
N SER A 198 -5.40 -4.04 -0.95
CA SER A 198 -4.10 -4.30 -0.33
C SER A 198 -3.26 -5.30 -1.14
N TYR A 199 -3.90 -6.17 -1.92
CA TYR A 199 -3.24 -7.13 -2.81
C TYR A 199 -2.93 -6.47 -4.15
N ARG A 200 -1.92 -5.59 -4.20
CA ARG A 200 -1.49 -4.87 -5.39
C ARG A 200 0.03 -4.96 -5.60
N GLY A 201 0.53 -4.48 -6.74
CA GLY A 201 1.93 -4.53 -7.14
C GLY A 201 2.44 -5.97 -7.22
N VAL A 202 3.69 -6.18 -6.79
CA VAL A 202 4.30 -7.51 -6.64
C VAL A 202 3.41 -8.44 -5.80
N PHE A 203 3.00 -7.96 -4.62
CA PHE A 203 2.23 -8.78 -3.68
C PHE A 203 0.90 -9.24 -4.30
N GLY A 204 0.16 -8.33 -4.95
CA GLY A 204 -1.07 -8.68 -5.65
C GLY A 204 -0.88 -9.65 -6.81
N SER A 205 0.25 -9.54 -7.52
CA SER A 205 0.60 -10.44 -8.63
C SER A 205 0.88 -11.87 -8.14
N HIS A 206 1.58 -12.01 -7.01
CA HIS A 206 1.73 -13.29 -6.31
C HIS A 206 0.39 -13.84 -5.82
N VAL A 207 -0.42 -13.01 -5.16
CA VAL A 207 -1.73 -13.43 -4.63
C VAL A 207 -2.63 -13.92 -5.76
N SER A 208 -2.66 -13.26 -6.92
CA SER A 208 -3.42 -13.72 -8.08
C SER A 208 -3.05 -15.15 -8.49
N ASN A 209 -1.75 -15.46 -8.57
CA ASN A 209 -1.30 -16.82 -8.89
C ASN A 209 -1.56 -17.84 -7.77
N VAL A 210 -1.54 -17.42 -6.50
CA VAL A 210 -2.01 -18.25 -5.37
C VAL A 210 -3.50 -18.56 -5.53
N ILE A 211 -4.32 -17.61 -5.99
CA ILE A 211 -5.74 -17.84 -6.30
C ILE A 211 -5.89 -18.79 -7.51
N ARG A 212 -5.07 -18.67 -8.56
CA ARG A 212 -5.06 -19.62 -9.69
C ARG A 212 -4.81 -21.06 -9.22
N ARG A 213 -3.81 -21.26 -8.33
CA ARG A 213 -3.52 -22.55 -7.68
C ARG A 213 -4.68 -23.05 -6.82
N LEU A 214 -5.27 -22.17 -6.01
CA LEU A 214 -6.45 -22.49 -5.19
C LEU A 214 -7.61 -23.00 -6.06
N LYS A 215 -7.95 -22.28 -7.14
CA LYS A 215 -9.01 -22.69 -8.08
C LYS A 215 -8.72 -24.05 -8.72
N ARG A 216 -7.47 -24.30 -9.08
CA ARG A 216 -7.03 -25.59 -9.64
C ARG A 216 -7.24 -26.74 -8.64
N ILE A 217 -6.85 -26.55 -7.38
CA ILE A 217 -7.08 -27.50 -6.30
C ILE A 217 -8.59 -27.71 -6.05
N CYS A 218 -9.39 -26.64 -5.99
CA CYS A 218 -10.85 -26.75 -5.87
C CYS A 218 -11.45 -27.60 -6.99
N ARG A 219 -11.08 -27.34 -8.25
CA ARG A 219 -11.55 -28.13 -9.41
C ARG A 219 -11.15 -29.60 -9.30
N PHE A 220 -9.94 -29.90 -8.83
CA PHE A 220 -9.48 -31.28 -8.61
C PHE A 220 -10.36 -32.03 -7.59
N TYR A 221 -10.78 -31.36 -6.51
CA TYR A 221 -11.69 -31.91 -5.51
C TYR A 221 -13.18 -31.79 -5.88
N GLY A 222 -13.51 -31.31 -7.08
CA GLY A 222 -14.88 -31.22 -7.58
C GLY A 222 -15.69 -30.01 -7.08
N SER A 223 -15.03 -28.97 -6.54
CA SER A 223 -15.68 -27.73 -6.10
C SER A 223 -15.36 -26.55 -7.01
N ASN A 224 -16.30 -25.61 -7.10
CA ASN A 224 -16.12 -24.32 -7.77
C ASN A 224 -16.68 -23.21 -6.88
N PRO A 225 -15.90 -22.73 -5.89
CA PRO A 225 -16.39 -21.79 -4.89
C PRO A 225 -16.65 -20.39 -5.45
N GLN A 226 -17.59 -19.69 -4.82
CA GLN A 226 -17.93 -18.32 -5.13
C GLN A 226 -17.05 -17.34 -4.35
N PHE A 227 -16.40 -16.42 -5.07
CA PHE A 227 -15.64 -15.32 -4.49
C PHE A 227 -16.54 -14.19 -3.99
N ILE A 228 -16.33 -13.77 -2.74
CA ILE A 228 -16.95 -12.60 -2.12
C ILE A 228 -15.83 -11.68 -1.62
N CYS A 229 -15.64 -10.58 -2.33
CA CYS A 229 -14.55 -9.65 -2.14
C CYS A 229 -15.04 -8.40 -1.41
N ALA A 230 -14.21 -7.85 -0.52
CA ALA A 230 -14.47 -6.56 0.13
C ALA A 230 -13.26 -5.63 -0.07
N SER A 231 -13.52 -4.36 -0.36
CA SER A 231 -12.47 -3.38 -0.57
C SER A 231 -12.83 -2.01 0.00
N ALA A 232 -11.80 -1.22 0.32
CA ALA A 232 -11.91 0.22 0.40
C ALA A 232 -12.10 0.84 -1.00
N THR A 233 -12.48 2.10 -1.02
CA THR A 233 -12.67 2.87 -2.26
C THR A 233 -11.34 3.05 -2.99
N ILE A 234 -11.27 2.50 -4.20
CA ILE A 234 -10.20 2.68 -5.20
C ILE A 234 -10.86 3.00 -6.55
N ASP A 235 -10.12 3.48 -7.54
CA ASP A 235 -10.69 3.87 -8.84
C ASP A 235 -11.10 2.68 -9.73
N ASN A 236 -10.41 1.54 -9.61
CA ASN A 236 -10.64 0.34 -10.44
C ASN A 236 -11.00 -0.93 -9.63
N PRO A 237 -11.97 -0.90 -8.69
CA PRO A 237 -12.19 -2.00 -7.76
C PRO A 237 -12.71 -3.27 -8.45
N LYS A 238 -13.52 -3.11 -9.49
CA LYS A 238 -14.05 -4.22 -10.28
C LYS A 238 -12.92 -4.87 -11.07
N GLU A 239 -12.22 -4.09 -11.89
CA GLU A 239 -11.14 -4.53 -12.74
C GLU A 239 -10.03 -5.19 -11.93
N HIS A 240 -9.67 -4.61 -10.78
CA HIS A 240 -8.66 -5.17 -9.88
C HIS A 240 -9.11 -6.51 -9.29
N ALA A 241 -10.36 -6.63 -8.83
CA ALA A 241 -10.89 -7.90 -8.33
C ALA A 241 -10.95 -8.98 -9.43
N GLU A 242 -11.42 -8.62 -10.63
CA GLU A 242 -11.48 -9.54 -11.79
C GLU A 242 -10.09 -10.02 -12.18
N ARG A 243 -9.10 -9.12 -12.23
CA ARG A 243 -7.71 -9.47 -12.53
C ARG A 243 -7.07 -10.32 -11.42
N LEU A 244 -7.42 -10.07 -10.16
CA LEU A 244 -6.92 -10.84 -9.02
C LEU A 244 -7.45 -12.28 -9.05
N ILE A 245 -8.75 -12.49 -9.28
CA ILE A 245 -9.39 -13.83 -9.21
C ILE A 245 -9.48 -14.56 -10.55
N GLY A 246 -9.31 -13.83 -11.66
CA GLY A 246 -9.44 -14.32 -13.03
C GLY A 246 -10.87 -14.68 -13.43
N GLU A 247 -11.89 -14.04 -12.86
CA GLU A 247 -13.33 -14.21 -13.17
C GLU A 247 -14.07 -12.89 -13.11
N THR A 248 -15.21 -12.80 -13.80
CA THR A 248 -16.09 -11.64 -13.77
C THR A 248 -16.74 -11.45 -12.40
N VAL A 249 -16.83 -10.21 -11.93
CA VAL A 249 -17.46 -9.87 -10.64
C VAL A 249 -18.55 -8.81 -10.79
N SER A 250 -19.59 -8.90 -9.96
CA SER A 250 -20.55 -7.82 -9.74
C SER A 250 -19.95 -6.80 -8.77
N LEU A 251 -19.98 -5.53 -9.15
CA LEU A 251 -19.57 -4.42 -8.26
C LEU A 251 -20.77 -3.95 -7.43
N VAL A 252 -20.57 -3.84 -6.11
CA VAL A 252 -21.53 -3.24 -5.16
C VAL A 252 -20.87 -2.05 -4.47
N ASP A 253 -21.15 -0.83 -4.94
CA ASP A 253 -20.53 0.42 -4.48
C ASP A 253 -21.53 1.43 -3.90
N ASN A 254 -22.80 1.05 -3.81
CA ASN A 254 -23.92 1.86 -3.33
C ASN A 254 -23.96 1.98 -1.80
N ASN A 255 -22.94 2.58 -1.20
CA ASN A 255 -22.81 2.71 0.25
C ASN A 255 -24.09 3.27 0.91
N GLY A 256 -24.75 2.42 1.71
CA GLY A 256 -25.98 2.72 2.44
C GLY A 256 -25.76 3.11 3.90
N ALA A 257 -24.52 3.09 4.40
CA ALA A 257 -24.25 3.40 5.79
C ALA A 257 -24.41 4.90 6.10
N PRO A 258 -24.96 5.26 7.28
CA PRO A 258 -25.02 6.64 7.73
C PRO A 258 -23.62 7.18 8.03
N ALA A 259 -23.46 8.49 7.87
CA ALA A 259 -22.23 9.19 8.22
C ALA A 259 -22.54 10.56 8.84
N GLY A 260 -21.84 10.91 9.92
CA GLY A 260 -21.84 12.28 10.44
C GLY A 260 -21.05 13.24 9.56
N GLU A 261 -21.12 14.54 9.87
CA GLU A 261 -20.34 15.58 9.20
C GLU A 261 -18.83 15.33 9.39
N LYS A 262 -18.02 15.59 8.35
CA LYS A 262 -16.56 15.43 8.45
C LYS A 262 -15.84 16.68 8.00
N HIS A 263 -14.96 17.19 8.84
CA HIS A 263 -14.05 18.28 8.48
C HIS A 263 -12.67 17.73 8.17
N PHE A 264 -12.14 18.11 7.02
CA PHE A 264 -10.78 17.77 6.59
C PHE A 264 -9.98 19.06 6.42
N VAL A 265 -8.93 19.22 7.22
CA VAL A 265 -8.20 20.48 7.38
C VAL A 265 -6.77 20.30 6.88
N PHE A 266 -6.40 21.11 5.90
CA PHE A 266 -5.05 21.16 5.32
C PHE A 266 -4.22 22.19 6.08
N TYR A 267 -3.22 21.73 6.81
CA TYR A 267 -2.39 22.54 7.68
C TYR A 267 -0.94 22.57 7.17
N ASN A 268 -0.42 23.76 6.86
CA ASN A 268 0.96 23.93 6.42
C ASN A 268 1.78 24.64 7.51
N PRO A 269 2.78 23.98 8.13
CA PRO A 269 3.61 24.60 9.16
C PRO A 269 4.22 25.92 8.71
N PRO A 270 4.37 26.91 9.62
CA PRO A 270 4.86 28.24 9.27
C PRO A 270 6.28 28.20 8.73
N VAL A 271 6.59 29.15 7.84
CA VAL A 271 7.95 29.37 7.35
C VAL A 271 8.76 30.01 8.48
N VAL A 272 9.90 29.41 8.82
CA VAL A 272 10.83 29.95 9.85
C VAL A 272 12.01 30.69 9.21
N ASN A 273 12.32 30.38 7.95
CA ASN A 273 13.30 31.11 7.15
C ASN A 273 12.82 31.20 5.71
N GLU A 274 12.38 32.39 5.29
CA GLU A 274 11.84 32.62 3.94
C GLU A 274 12.88 32.49 2.84
N GLN A 275 14.11 32.94 3.09
CA GLN A 275 15.21 32.91 2.10
C GLN A 275 15.59 31.47 1.73
N LEU A 276 15.58 30.58 2.72
CA LEU A 276 15.90 29.16 2.53
C LEU A 276 14.66 28.28 2.33
N GLY A 277 13.45 28.86 2.37
CA GLY A 277 12.18 28.12 2.28
C GLY A 277 11.96 27.11 3.42
N ILE A 278 12.66 27.26 4.55
CA ILE A 278 12.61 26.29 5.66
C ILE A 278 11.35 26.52 6.47
N ARG A 279 10.56 25.46 6.65
CA ARG A 279 9.36 25.44 7.49
C ARG A 279 9.63 24.83 8.85
N LYS A 280 8.78 25.17 9.82
CA LYS A 280 8.77 24.56 11.15
C LYS A 280 8.48 23.06 11.03
N SER A 281 9.03 22.28 11.96
CA SER A 281 8.87 20.82 11.97
C SER A 281 7.39 20.41 12.04
N SER A 282 6.97 19.57 11.08
CA SER A 282 5.61 19.02 11.06
C SER A 282 5.31 18.21 12.32
N VAL A 283 6.32 17.56 12.93
CA VAL A 283 6.19 16.81 14.19
C VAL A 283 5.80 17.73 15.34
N LEU A 284 6.40 18.92 15.43
CA LEU A 284 6.08 19.88 16.50
C LEU A 284 4.69 20.50 16.33
N GLU A 285 4.28 20.80 15.09
CA GLU A 285 2.92 21.29 14.83
C GLU A 285 1.86 20.18 15.02
N THR A 286 2.18 18.94 14.65
CA THR A 286 1.35 17.77 14.94
C THR A 286 1.15 17.62 16.45
N ARG A 287 2.23 17.73 17.25
CA ARG A 287 2.17 17.74 18.71
C ARG A 287 1.27 18.86 19.24
N LYS A 288 1.38 20.09 18.68
CA LYS A 288 0.55 21.24 19.08
C LYS A 288 -0.94 20.93 18.86
N ILE A 289 -1.30 20.47 17.67
CA ILE A 289 -2.69 20.18 17.27
C ILE A 289 -3.26 19.00 18.08
N ALA A 290 -2.57 17.86 18.08
CA ALA A 290 -3.01 16.67 18.80
C ALA A 290 -3.08 16.92 20.32
N GLY A 291 -2.11 17.65 20.88
CA GLY A 291 -2.11 18.05 22.29
C GLY A 291 -3.34 18.89 22.65
N MET A 292 -3.70 19.88 21.83
CA MET A 292 -4.90 20.68 22.04
C MET A 292 -6.17 19.82 22.06
N LEU A 293 -6.34 18.91 21.09
CA LEU A 293 -7.48 17.98 21.02
C LEU A 293 -7.56 17.09 22.27
N LEU A 294 -6.44 16.46 22.64
CA LEU A 294 -6.36 15.54 23.77
C LEU A 294 -6.65 16.23 25.11
N ARG A 295 -6.13 17.44 25.34
CA ARG A 295 -6.41 18.22 26.58
C ARG A 295 -7.90 18.53 26.75
N GLN A 296 -8.57 18.83 25.64
CA GLN A 296 -10.01 19.04 25.59
C GLN A 296 -10.80 17.73 25.74
N GLY A 297 -10.12 16.58 25.86
CA GLY A 297 -10.74 15.29 26.03
C GLY A 297 -11.26 14.71 24.72
N VAL A 298 -10.78 15.14 23.55
CA VAL A 298 -11.18 14.54 22.28
C VAL A 298 -10.37 13.28 22.02
N GLN A 299 -11.04 12.15 21.75
CA GLN A 299 -10.34 10.90 21.46
C GLN A 299 -9.65 10.99 20.09
N THR A 300 -8.32 10.90 20.07
CA THR A 300 -7.50 11.32 18.92
C THR A 300 -6.54 10.23 18.47
N ILE A 301 -6.49 9.95 17.17
CA ILE A 301 -5.41 9.18 16.53
C ILE A 301 -4.44 10.11 15.82
N VAL A 302 -3.15 9.82 15.96
CA VAL A 302 -2.07 10.50 15.26
C VAL A 302 -1.34 9.48 14.40
N PHE A 303 -1.36 9.66 13.08
CA PHE A 303 -0.60 8.83 12.15
C PHE A 303 0.76 9.47 11.84
N ALA A 304 1.80 8.66 11.81
CA ALA A 304 3.13 9.07 11.38
C ALA A 304 3.77 8.00 10.47
N ARG A 305 4.54 8.45 9.48
CA ARG A 305 5.06 7.57 8.41
C ARG A 305 6.15 6.60 8.86
N SER A 306 6.82 6.84 9.99
CA SER A 306 7.92 6.00 10.46
C SER A 306 7.80 5.63 11.93
N ARG A 307 8.34 4.46 12.30
CA ARG A 307 8.35 3.95 13.68
C ARG A 307 9.03 4.95 14.63
N VAL A 308 10.16 5.54 14.26
CA VAL A 308 10.78 6.61 15.07
C VAL A 308 9.90 7.84 15.21
N ARG A 309 9.22 8.32 14.16
CA ARG A 309 8.32 9.47 14.32
C ARG A 309 7.15 9.15 15.24
N VAL A 310 6.64 7.91 15.21
CA VAL A 310 5.63 7.43 16.18
C VAL A 310 6.16 7.52 17.60
N GLU A 311 7.35 6.99 17.88
CA GLU A 311 7.93 7.01 19.22
C GLU A 311 8.22 8.45 19.69
N ILE A 312 8.77 9.32 18.82
CA ILE A 312 9.01 10.74 19.13
C ILE A 312 7.69 11.47 19.48
N LEU A 313 6.67 11.34 18.63
CA LEU A 313 5.37 11.97 18.86
C LEU A 313 4.70 11.42 20.12
N LEU A 314 4.82 10.12 20.37
CA LEU A 314 4.30 9.49 21.57
C LEU A 314 4.93 10.10 22.82
N THR A 315 6.27 10.16 22.89
CA THR A 315 6.99 10.77 24.01
C THR A 315 6.55 12.22 24.22
N TYR A 316 6.54 13.03 23.15
CA TYR A 316 6.17 14.44 23.24
C TYR A 316 4.73 14.69 23.68
N LEU A 317 3.80 13.81 23.30
CA LEU A 317 2.40 13.91 23.70
C LEU A 317 2.21 13.42 25.14
N GLN A 318 2.85 12.33 25.54
CA GLN A 318 2.81 11.81 26.91
C GLN A 318 3.34 12.86 27.90
N GLU A 319 4.49 13.48 27.62
CA GLU A 319 5.04 14.58 28.44
C GLU A 319 4.09 15.77 28.52
N LEU A 320 3.45 16.13 27.40
CA LEU A 320 2.57 17.30 27.32
C LEU A 320 1.29 17.17 28.15
N VAL A 321 0.79 15.95 28.34
CA VAL A 321 -0.47 15.68 29.05
C VAL A 321 -0.29 14.93 30.37
N ALA A 322 0.95 14.63 30.78
CA ALA A 322 1.25 13.79 31.95
C ALA A 322 0.53 14.26 33.22
N HIS A 323 0.46 15.58 33.42
CA HIS A 323 -0.17 16.20 34.59
C HIS A 323 -1.71 16.33 34.49
N GLU A 324 -2.29 16.14 33.29
CA GLU A 324 -3.72 16.39 33.03
C GLU A 324 -4.53 15.10 32.81
N LEU A 325 -3.97 14.12 32.11
CA LEU A 325 -4.68 12.91 31.66
C LEU A 325 -4.10 11.60 32.24
N GLY A 326 -2.99 11.66 32.97
CA GLY A 326 -2.29 10.48 33.51
C GLY A 326 -1.45 9.73 32.46
N SER A 327 -0.47 8.94 32.93
CA SER A 327 0.58 8.35 32.09
C SER A 327 0.14 7.23 31.14
N LYS A 328 -1.06 6.66 31.33
CA LYS A 328 -1.56 5.53 30.52
C LYS A 328 -2.60 5.92 29.46
N SER A 329 -3.01 7.17 29.41
CA SER A 329 -4.09 7.65 28.53
C SER A 329 -3.67 7.82 27.06
N ILE A 330 -2.36 7.84 26.77
CA ILE A 330 -1.81 7.88 25.42
C ILE A 330 -0.87 6.70 25.20
N ARG A 331 -1.06 5.96 24.10
CA ARG A 331 -0.26 4.78 23.74
C ARG A 331 0.30 4.88 22.32
N GLY A 332 1.42 4.21 22.07
CA GLY A 332 1.89 3.95 20.70
C GLY A 332 1.18 2.75 20.11
N TYR A 333 1.21 2.59 18.78
CA TYR A 333 0.81 1.35 18.11
C TYR A 333 1.62 1.14 16.82
N ARG A 334 2.28 -0.01 16.70
CA ARG A 334 2.97 -0.43 15.47
C ARG A 334 2.91 -1.94 15.30
N GLY A 335 3.01 -2.39 14.05
CA GLY A 335 2.92 -3.82 13.71
C GLY A 335 3.96 -4.70 14.43
N GLY A 336 5.11 -4.13 14.81
CA GLY A 336 6.17 -4.83 15.55
C GLY A 336 5.89 -5.04 17.05
N TYR A 337 4.79 -4.52 17.60
CA TYR A 337 4.43 -4.77 18.99
C TYR A 337 3.96 -6.21 19.21
N LEU A 338 4.27 -6.74 20.40
CA LEU A 338 3.83 -8.08 20.82
C LEU A 338 2.31 -8.21 20.68
N PRO A 339 1.79 -9.36 20.22
CA PRO A 339 0.35 -9.56 20.03
C PRO A 339 -0.49 -9.18 21.26
N LYS A 340 -0.07 -9.62 22.45
CA LYS A 340 -0.75 -9.29 23.72
C LYS A 340 -0.85 -7.78 23.98
N LEU A 341 0.22 -7.04 23.67
CA LEU A 341 0.27 -5.59 23.84
C LEU A 341 -0.65 -4.87 22.85
N ARG A 342 -0.64 -5.30 21.57
CA ARG A 342 -1.55 -4.74 20.55
C ARG A 342 -3.01 -4.91 20.96
N ARG A 343 -3.39 -6.08 21.46
CA ARG A 343 -4.75 -6.38 21.95
C ARG A 343 -5.15 -5.55 23.16
N GLU A 344 -4.23 -5.31 24.09
CA GLU A 344 -4.46 -4.41 25.21
C GLU A 344 -4.77 -2.98 24.72
N ILE A 345 -3.98 -2.48 23.75
CA ILE A 345 -4.16 -1.14 23.19
C ILE A 345 -5.47 -1.03 22.40
N GLU A 346 -5.78 -2.00 21.54
CA GLU A 346 -7.02 -2.04 20.76
C GLU A 346 -8.25 -2.05 21.66
N ARG A 347 -8.24 -2.89 22.70
CA ARG A 347 -9.31 -2.93 23.70
C ARG A 347 -9.44 -1.61 24.46
N GLY A 348 -8.31 -1.01 24.87
CA GLY A 348 -8.30 0.27 25.56
C GLY A 348 -8.80 1.42 24.69
N LEU A 349 -8.57 1.38 23.37
CA LEU A 349 -9.14 2.33 22.42
C LEU A 349 -10.66 2.14 22.29
N ARG A 350 -11.11 0.88 22.15
CA ARG A 350 -12.53 0.52 22.04
C ARG A 350 -13.33 0.89 23.29
N SER A 351 -12.76 0.70 24.48
CA SER A 351 -13.40 1.05 25.75
C SER A 351 -13.34 2.56 26.08
N GLY A 352 -12.51 3.32 25.37
CA GLY A 352 -12.27 4.74 25.65
C GLY A 352 -11.32 5.02 26.83
N GLU A 353 -10.71 3.98 27.42
CA GLU A 353 -9.64 4.09 28.43
C GLU A 353 -8.41 4.80 27.85
N ILE A 354 -8.07 4.48 26.60
CA ILE A 354 -7.01 5.14 25.84
C ILE A 354 -7.64 6.31 25.06
N ARG A 355 -7.26 7.53 25.44
CA ARG A 355 -7.72 8.78 24.82
C ARG A 355 -6.94 9.13 23.56
N GLY A 356 -5.68 8.72 23.49
CA GLY A 356 -4.80 9.02 22.36
C GLY A 356 -4.01 7.81 21.89
N VAL A 357 -3.87 7.64 20.58
CA VAL A 357 -2.93 6.68 20.01
C VAL A 357 -2.07 7.31 18.93
N VAL A 358 -0.77 7.04 18.98
CA VAL A 358 0.17 7.40 17.91
C VAL A 358 0.53 6.13 17.15
N SER A 359 0.27 6.09 15.84
CA SER A 359 0.45 4.89 15.04
C SER A 359 1.14 5.11 13.70
N THR A 360 1.70 4.02 13.18
CA THR A 360 2.08 3.90 11.76
C THR A 360 0.83 3.59 10.94
N ASN A 361 0.98 3.24 9.66
CA ASN A 361 -0.13 2.67 8.86
C ASN A 361 -0.68 1.33 9.41
N ALA A 362 -0.14 0.79 10.51
CA ALA A 362 -0.65 -0.44 11.12
C ALA A 362 -2.13 -0.33 11.56
N LEU A 363 -2.61 0.87 11.93
CA LEU A 363 -4.03 1.13 12.23
C LEU A 363 -4.81 1.70 11.04
N GLU A 364 -4.22 1.74 9.85
CA GLU A 364 -4.92 2.08 8.60
C GLU A 364 -5.89 0.97 8.20
N LEU A 365 -5.50 -0.29 8.45
CA LEU A 365 -6.24 -1.51 8.16
C LEU A 365 -7.46 -1.70 9.07
N GLY A 366 -8.50 -2.38 8.59
CA GLY A 366 -9.85 -2.61 9.15
C GLY A 366 -10.04 -2.99 10.63
N ILE A 367 -9.03 -2.91 11.50
CA ILE A 367 -9.08 -3.33 12.90
C ILE A 367 -10.13 -2.51 13.64
N ASP A 368 -10.99 -3.17 14.41
CA ASP A 368 -11.99 -2.50 15.23
C ASP A 368 -11.35 -1.92 16.50
N ILE A 369 -10.92 -0.67 16.39
CA ILE A 369 -10.42 0.15 17.50
C ILE A 369 -11.51 1.06 18.08
N GLY A 370 -12.78 0.83 17.75
CA GLY A 370 -13.87 1.77 18.00
C GLY A 370 -13.84 2.99 17.08
N GLN A 371 -14.65 4.00 17.40
CA GLN A 371 -14.78 5.23 16.60
C GLN A 371 -14.16 6.41 17.34
N LEU A 372 -13.05 6.93 16.79
CA LEU A 372 -12.35 8.09 17.29
C LEU A 372 -13.02 9.38 16.81
N GLN A 373 -12.74 10.50 17.46
CA GLN A 373 -13.38 11.78 17.16
C GLN A 373 -12.50 12.67 16.27
N ALA A 374 -11.17 12.55 16.41
CA ALA A 374 -10.21 13.32 15.63
C ALA A 374 -9.06 12.46 15.09
N CYS A 375 -8.55 12.85 13.93
CA CYS A 375 -7.39 12.26 13.28
C CYS A 375 -6.36 13.35 12.94
N VAL A 376 -5.08 13.10 13.18
CA VAL A 376 -3.98 14.00 12.80
C VAL A 376 -2.94 13.23 12.02
N LEU A 377 -2.74 13.58 10.76
CA LEU A 377 -1.78 12.96 9.84
C LEU A 377 -0.48 13.79 9.84
N ASN A 378 0.62 13.20 10.31
CA ASN A 378 1.95 13.82 10.23
C ASN A 378 2.57 13.60 8.84
N GLY A 379 2.21 14.46 7.90
CA GLY A 379 2.58 14.41 6.49
C GLY A 379 1.60 13.59 5.65
N TYR A 380 1.73 13.69 4.33
CA TYR A 380 0.91 12.92 3.41
C TYR A 380 1.27 11.42 3.50
N PRO A 381 0.29 10.51 3.69
CA PRO A 381 0.51 9.07 3.76
C PRO A 381 1.16 8.43 2.54
N GLY A 382 1.15 9.10 1.38
CA GLY A 382 1.74 8.62 0.12
C GLY A 382 0.70 8.37 -0.97
N SER A 383 -0.55 8.03 -0.59
CA SER A 383 -1.68 7.87 -1.51
C SER A 383 -2.96 8.51 -0.96
N ILE A 384 -3.86 8.89 -1.87
CA ILE A 384 -5.19 9.44 -1.57
C ILE A 384 -5.99 8.35 -0.86
N ALA A 385 -5.92 7.11 -1.34
CA ALA A 385 -6.57 5.96 -0.73
C ALA A 385 -6.17 5.79 0.76
N SER A 386 -4.88 5.76 1.07
CA SER A 386 -4.39 5.63 2.46
C SER A 386 -4.80 6.84 3.31
N THR A 387 -4.82 8.04 2.74
CA THR A 387 -5.24 9.25 3.45
C THR A 387 -6.71 9.17 3.86
N TRP A 388 -7.60 8.73 2.98
CA TRP A 388 -9.00 8.54 3.30
C TRP A 388 -9.24 7.39 4.29
N GLN A 389 -8.46 6.31 4.23
CA GLN A 389 -8.54 5.22 5.19
C GLN A 389 -8.11 5.66 6.59
N GLN A 390 -6.99 6.38 6.70
CA GLN A 390 -6.50 6.91 7.97
C GLN A 390 -7.45 7.97 8.54
N SER A 391 -7.99 8.86 7.70
CA SER A 391 -9.03 9.81 8.10
C SER A 391 -10.31 9.11 8.55
N GLY A 392 -10.69 8.03 7.88
CA GLY A 392 -11.87 7.22 8.19
C GLY A 392 -11.80 6.45 9.51
N ARG A 393 -10.68 6.52 10.25
CA ARG A 393 -10.58 6.07 11.64
C ARG A 393 -11.19 7.07 12.64
N ALA A 394 -11.39 8.32 12.21
CA ALA A 394 -12.17 9.31 12.93
C ALA A 394 -13.57 9.47 12.28
N GLY A 395 -14.58 9.60 13.11
CA GLY A 395 -15.98 9.74 12.71
C GLY A 395 -16.87 8.67 13.31
N ARG A 396 -17.92 9.11 14.00
CA ARG A 396 -19.01 8.23 14.44
C ARG A 396 -20.12 8.19 13.40
N ARG A 397 -21.02 7.20 13.49
CA ARG A 397 -22.14 7.04 12.53
C ARG A 397 -22.99 8.32 12.37
N GLN A 398 -23.08 9.16 13.40
CA GLN A 398 -23.90 10.38 13.40
C GLN A 398 -23.25 11.62 14.03
N GLU A 399 -22.07 11.51 14.64
CA GLU A 399 -21.36 12.69 15.21
C GLU A 399 -20.34 13.21 14.21
N SER A 400 -20.08 14.52 14.30
CA SER A 400 -19.06 15.16 13.46
C SER A 400 -17.66 14.63 13.76
N SER A 401 -16.72 14.86 12.86
CA SER A 401 -15.30 14.51 13.08
C SER A 401 -14.38 15.50 12.39
N ILE A 402 -13.14 15.58 12.88
CA ILE A 402 -12.13 16.45 12.30
C ILE A 402 -10.83 15.70 12.01
N THR A 403 -10.31 15.85 10.80
CA THR A 403 -9.00 15.34 10.37
C THR A 403 -8.09 16.51 10.02
N PHE A 404 -6.86 16.50 10.52
CA PHE A 404 -5.81 17.44 10.12
C PHE A 404 -4.75 16.73 9.30
N LEU A 405 -4.45 17.22 8.09
CA LEU A 405 -3.28 16.85 7.31
C LEU A 405 -2.19 17.91 7.54
N VAL A 406 -1.16 17.56 8.32
CA VAL A 406 -0.05 18.45 8.68
C VAL A 406 1.11 18.22 7.72
N ALA A 407 1.26 19.06 6.70
CA ALA A 407 2.29 18.90 5.68
C ALA A 407 3.72 18.95 6.27
N SER A 408 4.61 18.12 5.74
CA SER A 408 6.05 18.28 5.91
C SER A 408 6.65 19.11 4.77
N SER A 409 7.98 19.31 4.80
CA SER A 409 8.72 19.95 3.72
C SER A 409 8.93 19.06 2.50
N ASN A 410 8.41 17.82 2.50
CA ASN A 410 8.49 16.92 1.35
C ASN A 410 7.76 17.54 0.14
N PRO A 411 8.30 17.44 -1.10
CA PRO A 411 7.69 18.02 -2.30
C PRO A 411 6.23 17.58 -2.50
N LEU A 412 5.93 16.31 -2.24
CA LEU A 412 4.59 15.73 -2.39
C LEU A 412 3.60 16.35 -1.39
N ASP A 413 4.01 16.48 -0.13
CA ASP A 413 3.22 17.13 0.92
C ASP A 413 2.93 18.60 0.56
N GLN A 414 3.94 19.33 0.07
CA GLN A 414 3.78 20.73 -0.31
C GLN A 414 2.88 20.89 -1.55
N TYR A 415 2.97 19.98 -2.52
CA TYR A 415 2.04 19.96 -3.65
C TYR A 415 0.60 19.73 -3.18
N MET A 416 0.37 18.74 -2.33
CA MET A 416 -0.96 18.41 -1.78
C MET A 416 -1.58 19.59 -1.01
N ILE A 417 -0.77 20.28 -0.20
CA ILE A 417 -1.23 21.39 0.62
C ILE A 417 -1.50 22.66 -0.20
N GLN A 418 -0.82 22.84 -1.33
CA GLN A 418 -1.02 23.97 -2.25
C GLN A 418 -2.15 23.71 -3.25
N ASN A 419 -2.44 22.44 -3.53
CA ASN A 419 -3.45 22.01 -4.50
C ASN A 419 -4.52 21.14 -3.83
N PRO A 420 -5.25 21.64 -2.81
CA PRO A 420 -6.19 20.82 -2.04
C PRO A 420 -7.35 20.26 -2.90
N ARG A 421 -7.73 20.96 -3.98
CA ARG A 421 -8.73 20.45 -4.94
C ARG A 421 -8.27 19.18 -5.64
N TYR A 422 -6.98 19.06 -5.95
CA TYR A 422 -6.41 17.82 -6.52
C TYR A 422 -6.75 16.62 -5.62
N PHE A 423 -6.56 16.77 -4.31
CA PHE A 423 -6.83 15.71 -3.34
C PHE A 423 -8.33 15.42 -3.16
N ILE A 424 -9.18 16.45 -3.15
CA ILE A 424 -10.61 16.31 -2.84
C ILE A 424 -11.42 15.84 -4.04
N GLU A 425 -11.09 16.32 -5.24
CA GLU A 425 -11.91 16.11 -6.44
C GLU A 425 -11.51 14.86 -7.23
N ARG A 426 -10.27 14.37 -7.05
CA ARG A 426 -9.83 13.14 -7.74
C ARG A 426 -10.30 11.88 -7.03
N PRO A 427 -10.65 10.83 -7.80
CA PRO A 427 -10.82 9.51 -7.22
C PRO A 427 -9.48 9.01 -6.64
N PRO A 428 -9.52 8.10 -5.65
CA PRO A 428 -8.31 7.43 -5.16
C PRO A 428 -7.55 6.72 -6.29
N GLU A 429 -6.29 6.37 -6.10
CA GLU A 429 -5.46 5.76 -7.14
C GLU A 429 -5.97 4.35 -7.55
N GLN A 430 -5.46 3.86 -8.69
CA GLN A 430 -5.75 2.50 -9.16
C GLN A 430 -4.83 1.47 -8.48
N ALA A 431 -5.40 0.32 -8.10
CA ALA A 431 -4.62 -0.84 -7.70
C ALA A 431 -4.20 -1.62 -8.97
N LEU A 432 -2.89 -1.77 -9.17
CA LEU A 432 -2.34 -2.41 -10.36
C LEU A 432 -1.63 -3.71 -9.97
N ILE A 433 -1.75 -4.74 -10.81
CA ILE A 433 -1.05 -6.02 -10.69
C ILE A 433 -0.66 -6.52 -12.09
N HIS A 434 0.41 -7.31 -12.15
CA HIS A 434 0.85 -8.03 -13.33
C HIS A 434 1.01 -9.53 -12.99
N PRO A 435 -0.11 -10.29 -12.91
CA PRO A 435 -0.07 -11.70 -12.51
C PRO A 435 0.80 -12.56 -13.42
N ASP A 436 0.95 -12.18 -14.68
CA ASP A 436 1.71 -12.90 -15.68
C ASP A 436 3.16 -12.40 -15.82
N ASN A 437 3.65 -11.61 -14.85
CA ASN A 437 5.09 -11.37 -14.70
C ASN A 437 5.83 -12.71 -14.68
N LEU A 438 6.73 -12.92 -15.64
CA LEU A 438 7.33 -14.23 -15.92
C LEU A 438 8.02 -14.85 -14.70
N ILE A 439 8.71 -14.05 -13.88
CA ILE A 439 9.42 -14.55 -12.70
C ILE A 439 8.43 -15.07 -11.66
N ILE A 440 7.40 -14.25 -11.35
CA ILE A 440 6.34 -14.60 -10.41
C ILE A 440 5.55 -15.82 -10.92
N LEU A 441 5.26 -15.85 -12.22
CA LEU A 441 4.49 -16.91 -12.86
C LEU A 441 5.23 -18.25 -12.81
N VAL A 442 6.52 -18.27 -13.19
CA VAL A 442 7.37 -19.48 -13.14
C VAL A 442 7.42 -20.06 -11.73
N ASP A 443 7.60 -19.22 -10.72
CA ASP A 443 7.63 -19.63 -9.31
C ASP A 443 6.30 -20.28 -8.88
N HIS A 444 5.18 -19.71 -9.32
CA HIS A 444 3.88 -20.29 -9.03
C HIS A 444 3.52 -21.51 -9.88
N VAL A 445 4.07 -21.65 -11.09
CA VAL A 445 3.99 -22.88 -11.89
C VAL A 445 4.76 -24.01 -11.19
N LYS A 446 5.96 -23.75 -10.64
CA LYS A 446 6.69 -24.73 -9.81
C LYS A 446 5.84 -25.19 -8.62
N CYS A 447 5.28 -24.26 -7.84
CA CYS A 447 4.39 -24.63 -6.74
C CYS A 447 3.15 -25.43 -7.20
N ALA A 448 2.52 -25.00 -8.29
CA ALA A 448 1.34 -25.66 -8.82
C ALA A 448 1.64 -27.09 -9.30
N ALA A 449 2.79 -27.31 -9.93
CA ALA A 449 3.22 -28.63 -10.39
C ALA A 449 3.55 -29.58 -9.21
N TYR A 450 4.10 -29.03 -8.13
CA TYR A 450 4.29 -29.76 -6.87
C TYR A 450 2.96 -30.21 -6.26
N GLU A 451 1.95 -29.34 -6.29
CA GLU A 451 0.61 -29.64 -5.79
C GLU A 451 -0.10 -30.70 -6.64
N LEU A 452 -0.21 -30.45 -7.94
CA LEU A 452 -0.89 -31.32 -8.89
C LEU A 452 -0.14 -31.35 -10.23
N PRO A 453 0.05 -32.52 -10.86
CA PRO A 453 0.68 -32.61 -12.17
C PRO A 453 -0.10 -31.82 -13.22
N PHE A 454 0.57 -30.99 -14.04
CA PHE A 454 -0.06 -30.26 -15.14
C PHE A 454 -0.40 -31.18 -16.31
N GLU A 455 -1.51 -30.89 -17.01
CA GLU A 455 -1.92 -31.58 -18.23
C GLU A 455 -1.57 -30.76 -19.50
N VAL A 456 -1.38 -31.42 -20.65
CA VAL A 456 -0.89 -30.80 -21.93
C VAL A 456 -1.68 -29.59 -22.41
N ASN A 457 -2.94 -29.46 -22.03
CA ASN A 457 -3.83 -28.37 -22.45
C ASN A 457 -4.39 -27.56 -21.28
N GLU A 458 -3.84 -27.74 -20.08
CA GLU A 458 -4.22 -26.92 -18.94
C GLU A 458 -3.75 -25.47 -19.16
N LYS A 459 -4.54 -24.50 -18.69
CA LYS A 459 -4.17 -23.07 -18.73
C LYS A 459 -3.82 -22.58 -17.34
N PHE A 460 -2.78 -21.74 -17.26
CA PHE A 460 -2.35 -21.10 -16.02
C PHE A 460 -1.82 -19.69 -16.33
N GLY A 461 -2.74 -18.72 -16.36
CA GLY A 461 -2.44 -17.39 -16.88
C GLY A 461 -2.60 -17.28 -18.39
N ASP A 462 -2.13 -16.16 -18.93
CA ASP A 462 -2.22 -15.84 -20.36
C ASP A 462 -0.94 -16.21 -21.13
N GLU A 463 0.19 -16.33 -20.44
CA GLU A 463 1.47 -16.76 -21.01
C GLU A 463 1.46 -18.25 -21.42
N SER A 464 2.41 -18.61 -22.28
CA SER A 464 2.57 -19.98 -22.76
C SER A 464 3.04 -20.91 -21.63
N LEU A 465 2.09 -21.52 -20.92
CA LEU A 465 2.37 -22.52 -19.88
C LEU A 465 3.22 -23.67 -20.44
N LYS A 466 3.00 -24.06 -21.69
CA LYS A 466 3.75 -25.13 -22.33
C LYS A 466 5.25 -24.83 -22.35
N ASP A 467 5.64 -23.63 -22.76
CA ASP A 467 7.05 -23.24 -22.88
C ASP A 467 7.71 -23.19 -21.49
N ILE A 468 6.98 -22.71 -20.48
CA ILE A 468 7.43 -22.74 -19.07
C ILE A 468 7.63 -24.18 -18.59
N LEU A 469 6.69 -25.08 -18.86
CA LEU A 469 6.78 -26.48 -18.46
C LEU A 469 7.91 -27.22 -19.18
N GLU A 470 8.16 -26.92 -20.46
CA GLU A 470 9.28 -27.46 -21.24
C GLU A 470 10.62 -26.97 -20.67
N PHE A 471 10.76 -25.65 -20.42
CA PHE A 471 11.92 -25.08 -19.73
C PHE A 471 12.19 -25.73 -18.37
N LEU A 472 11.17 -25.86 -17.51
CA LEU A 472 11.31 -26.51 -16.21
C LEU A 472 11.64 -28.01 -16.30
N THR A 473 11.32 -28.66 -17.42
CA THR A 473 11.72 -30.05 -17.69
C THR A 473 13.19 -30.13 -18.09
N GLU A 474 13.67 -29.19 -18.90
CA GLU A 474 15.09 -29.06 -19.28
C GLU A 474 15.98 -28.78 -18.06
N GLU A 475 15.51 -27.93 -17.15
CA GLU A 475 16.16 -27.63 -15.86
C GLU A 475 16.06 -28.77 -14.83
N GLN A 476 15.52 -29.93 -15.20
CA GLN A 476 15.34 -31.12 -14.34
C GLN A 476 14.46 -30.91 -13.10
N ILE A 477 13.66 -29.84 -13.10
CA ILE A 477 12.70 -29.53 -12.02
C ILE A 477 11.43 -30.40 -12.18
N LEU A 478 10.98 -30.56 -13.43
CA LEU A 478 9.82 -31.36 -13.81
C LEU A 478 10.22 -32.57 -14.63
N HIS A 479 9.38 -33.61 -14.57
CA HIS A 479 9.47 -34.79 -15.41
C HIS A 479 8.15 -34.98 -16.17
N ARG A 480 8.24 -35.04 -17.51
CA ARG A 480 7.08 -35.34 -18.34
C ARG A 480 6.87 -36.85 -18.46
N VAL A 481 5.71 -37.33 -18.02
CA VAL A 481 5.27 -38.73 -18.21
C VAL A 481 3.96 -38.72 -18.99
N LYS A 482 3.99 -39.26 -20.21
CA LYS A 482 2.86 -39.19 -21.16
C LYS A 482 2.42 -37.71 -21.36
N ASP A 483 1.20 -37.41 -20.97
CA ASP A 483 0.55 -36.10 -21.13
C ASP A 483 0.50 -35.30 -19.81
N ARG A 484 1.39 -35.60 -18.86
CA ARG A 484 1.47 -34.87 -17.59
C ARG A 484 2.90 -34.52 -17.18
N TRP A 485 3.05 -33.37 -16.54
CA TRP A 485 4.30 -32.91 -15.93
C TRP A 485 4.23 -33.08 -14.43
N HIS A 486 5.16 -33.88 -13.90
CA HIS A 486 5.25 -34.20 -12.48
C HIS A 486 6.45 -33.48 -11.86
N TRP A 487 6.31 -33.05 -10.62
CA TRP A 487 7.42 -32.56 -9.82
C TRP A 487 8.47 -33.65 -9.60
N MET A 488 9.75 -33.34 -9.88
CA MET A 488 10.86 -34.31 -9.75
C MET A 488 11.74 -34.04 -8.52
N GLU A 489 11.84 -32.79 -8.07
CA GLU A 489 12.74 -32.43 -6.96
C GLU A 489 12.25 -32.88 -5.58
N GLN A 490 13.18 -32.99 -4.64
CA GLN A 490 12.87 -33.18 -3.22
C GLN A 490 12.57 -31.86 -2.49
N SER A 491 12.93 -30.73 -3.11
CA SER A 491 12.73 -29.39 -2.56
C SER A 491 11.24 -29.05 -2.47
N PHE A 492 10.92 -28.17 -1.50
CA PHE A 492 9.57 -27.70 -1.27
C PHE A 492 9.45 -26.26 -1.79
N PRO A 493 8.95 -26.03 -3.01
CA PRO A 493 9.10 -24.75 -3.70
C PRO A 493 8.43 -23.58 -2.96
N ALA A 494 7.35 -23.85 -2.23
CA ALA A 494 6.62 -22.81 -1.50
C ALA A 494 7.38 -22.26 -0.27
N HIS A 495 8.51 -22.85 0.13
CA HIS A 495 9.35 -22.30 1.21
C HIS A 495 10.22 -21.14 0.73
N ASP A 496 10.68 -21.21 -0.51
CA ASP A 496 11.69 -20.31 -1.05
C ASP A 496 11.08 -19.07 -1.71
N ILE A 497 9.74 -19.05 -1.86
CA ILE A 497 9.00 -17.96 -2.49
C ILE A 497 8.35 -17.07 -1.43
N SER A 498 8.82 -15.84 -1.33
CA SER A 498 8.14 -14.79 -0.56
C SER A 498 7.12 -14.09 -1.44
N LEU A 499 5.84 -14.06 -1.03
CA LEU A 499 4.81 -13.34 -1.80
C LEU A 499 5.04 -11.82 -1.84
N ARG A 500 5.96 -11.29 -1.03
CA ARG A 500 6.20 -9.85 -0.87
C ARG A 500 7.38 -9.32 -1.68
N SER A 501 8.13 -10.21 -2.34
CA SER A 501 9.30 -9.86 -3.15
C SER A 501 9.20 -10.52 -4.51
N ALA A 502 9.53 -9.77 -5.57
CA ALA A 502 9.66 -10.32 -6.92
C ALA A 502 11.04 -10.95 -7.15
N ALA A 503 12.04 -10.61 -6.32
CA ALA A 503 13.40 -11.10 -6.43
C ALA A 503 13.65 -12.27 -5.48
N GLN A 504 14.35 -13.29 -5.97
CA GLN A 504 14.72 -14.50 -5.22
C GLN A 504 15.97 -14.29 -4.34
N GLU A 505 16.73 -13.22 -4.55
CA GLU A 505 17.96 -12.94 -3.83
C GLU A 505 17.90 -11.62 -3.07
N ASN A 506 17.80 -11.73 -1.75
CA ASN A 506 17.85 -10.59 -0.84
C ASN A 506 19.17 -10.60 -0.05
N ILE A 507 19.65 -9.41 0.28
CA ILE A 507 20.77 -9.20 1.19
C ILE A 507 20.22 -9.00 2.61
N ILE A 508 20.63 -9.87 3.52
CA ILE A 508 20.22 -9.84 4.94
C ILE A 508 21.07 -8.79 5.66
N ILE A 509 20.40 -7.87 6.36
CA ILE A 509 21.05 -6.79 7.11
C ILE A 509 21.21 -7.25 8.57
N ILE A 510 22.43 -7.31 9.06
CA ILE A 510 22.82 -7.84 10.37
C ILE A 510 23.45 -6.74 11.21
N ASP A 511 22.79 -6.34 12.29
CA ASP A 511 23.34 -5.48 13.32
C ASP A 511 24.37 -6.23 14.16
N MET A 512 25.54 -5.63 14.32
CA MET A 512 26.68 -6.13 15.09
C MET A 512 26.96 -5.30 16.36
N THR A 513 26.11 -4.31 16.69
CA THR A 513 26.32 -3.38 17.80
C THR A 513 26.36 -4.09 19.16
N ASN A 514 25.37 -4.95 19.43
CA ASN A 514 25.22 -5.67 20.69
C ASN A 514 25.04 -7.18 20.42
N GLY A 515 25.92 -7.75 19.60
CA GLY A 515 25.82 -9.12 19.08
C GLY A 515 25.01 -9.18 17.79
N ALA A 516 25.18 -10.29 17.05
CA ALA A 516 24.59 -10.45 15.72
C ALA A 516 23.06 -10.57 15.79
N ARG A 517 22.36 -9.59 15.21
CA ARG A 517 20.90 -9.57 15.10
C ARG A 517 20.49 -9.17 13.68
N VAL A 518 19.62 -9.95 13.06
CA VAL A 518 19.02 -9.56 11.77
C VAL A 518 18.08 -8.36 11.98
N LEU A 519 18.31 -7.27 11.24
CA LEU A 519 17.46 -6.08 11.20
C LEU A 519 16.39 -6.18 10.11
N GLY A 520 16.73 -6.77 8.97
CA GLY A 520 15.83 -6.85 7.82
C GLY A 520 16.57 -7.36 6.59
N GLU A 521 15.98 -7.10 5.42
CA GLU A 521 16.52 -7.50 4.13
C GLU A 521 16.30 -6.40 3.09
N VAL A 522 17.10 -6.42 2.03
CA VAL A 522 16.97 -5.54 0.86
C VAL A 522 17.19 -6.35 -0.40
N ASP A 523 16.46 -6.09 -1.47
CA ASP A 523 16.67 -6.79 -2.74
C ASP A 523 18.08 -6.50 -3.30
N ARG A 524 18.64 -7.48 -4.00
CA ARG A 524 20.01 -7.42 -4.53
C ARG A 524 20.28 -6.21 -5.42
N PHE A 525 19.30 -5.78 -6.22
CA PHE A 525 19.45 -4.64 -7.13
C PHE A 525 19.47 -3.30 -6.38
N SER A 526 18.77 -3.22 -5.25
CA SER A 526 18.75 -2.04 -4.37
C SER A 526 19.95 -1.95 -3.45
N ALA A 527 20.53 -3.09 -3.08
CA ALA A 527 21.59 -3.16 -2.09
C ALA A 527 22.79 -2.23 -2.37
N PRO A 528 23.27 -2.09 -3.62
CA PRO A 528 24.39 -1.20 -3.91
C PRO A 528 24.13 0.29 -3.64
N THR A 529 22.86 0.69 -3.47
CA THR A 529 22.51 2.07 -3.13
C THR A 529 22.10 2.27 -1.68
N LEU A 530 21.56 1.23 -1.04
CA LEU A 530 20.98 1.34 0.31
C LEU A 530 21.90 0.79 1.40
N VAL A 531 22.71 -0.22 1.08
CA VAL A 531 23.55 -0.93 2.04
C VAL A 531 24.96 -1.18 1.52
N HIS A 532 25.48 -0.30 0.65
CA HIS A 532 26.90 -0.31 0.28
C HIS A 532 27.77 -0.03 1.51
N GLU A 533 29.07 -0.36 1.45
CA GLU A 533 30.00 -0.03 2.53
C GLU A 533 29.98 1.48 2.83
N GLU A 534 29.99 1.84 4.11
CA GLU A 534 29.76 3.20 4.64
C GLU A 534 28.35 3.79 4.45
N ALA A 535 27.40 3.09 3.83
CA ALA A 535 26.02 3.57 3.75
C ALA A 535 25.44 3.77 5.15
N ILE A 536 24.66 4.84 5.31
CA ILE A 536 23.80 5.06 6.47
C ILE A 536 22.46 4.41 6.16
N TYR A 537 22.32 3.16 6.60
CA TYR A 537 21.06 2.44 6.58
C TYR A 537 20.18 2.90 7.75
N ILE A 538 19.04 3.49 7.44
CA ILE A 538 18.10 3.97 8.45
C ILE A 538 17.03 2.91 8.66
N HIS A 539 17.13 2.15 9.74
CA HIS A 539 16.15 1.13 10.09
C HIS A 539 15.29 1.60 11.26
N GLU A 540 13.98 1.70 11.01
CA GLU A 540 13.01 2.28 11.94
C GLU A 540 13.27 3.73 12.35
N GLY A 541 14.30 4.41 11.81
CA GLY A 541 14.77 5.74 12.19
C GLY A 541 15.96 5.74 13.15
N ILE A 542 16.41 4.55 13.56
CA ILE A 542 17.75 4.35 14.11
C ILE A 542 18.70 4.30 12.92
N GLN A 543 19.81 5.02 13.02
CA GLN A 543 20.82 5.04 11.97
C GLN A 543 21.82 3.93 12.23
N PHE A 544 22.09 3.15 11.20
CA PHE A 544 23.15 2.16 11.20
C PHE A 544 24.11 2.50 10.07
N GLN A 545 25.40 2.44 10.34
CA GLN A 545 26.41 2.50 9.31
C GLN A 545 26.76 1.08 8.88
N VAL A 546 26.77 0.83 7.57
CA VAL A 546 27.25 -0.43 7.02
C VAL A 546 28.77 -0.48 7.16
N GLU A 547 29.26 -1.44 7.95
CA GLU A 547 30.68 -1.68 8.12
C GLU A 547 31.22 -2.58 7.00
N LYS A 548 30.42 -3.55 6.54
CA LYS A 548 30.80 -4.47 5.46
C LYS A 548 29.57 -4.92 4.68
N LEU A 549 29.65 -4.91 3.35
CA LEU A 549 28.69 -5.58 2.49
C LEU A 549 29.35 -6.85 1.92
N ASP A 550 28.97 -8.00 2.46
CA ASP A 550 29.36 -9.30 1.93
C ASP A 550 28.41 -9.71 0.80
N TYR A 551 28.82 -9.37 -0.42
CA TYR A 551 27.96 -9.52 -1.61
C TYR A 551 27.73 -10.98 -1.99
N GLU A 552 28.74 -11.84 -1.84
CA GLU A 552 28.65 -13.26 -2.16
C GLU A 552 27.77 -14.01 -1.14
N GLU A 553 27.98 -13.73 0.15
CA GLU A 553 27.19 -14.34 1.23
C GLU A 553 25.84 -13.66 1.47
N LYS A 554 25.52 -12.62 0.68
CA LYS A 554 24.27 -11.85 0.74
C LYS A 554 24.00 -11.29 2.14
N LYS A 555 25.01 -10.70 2.79
CA LYS A 555 24.92 -10.14 4.15
C LYS A 555 25.50 -8.73 4.21
N ALA A 556 24.74 -7.79 4.74
CA ALA A 556 25.21 -6.45 5.08
C ALA A 556 25.39 -6.34 6.59
N TYR A 557 26.62 -6.19 7.07
CA TYR A 557 26.93 -6.03 8.49
C TYR A 557 26.93 -4.55 8.84
N VAL A 558 26.12 -4.19 9.83
CA VAL A 558 25.89 -2.79 10.20
C VAL A 558 26.11 -2.58 11.70
N ARG A 559 26.41 -1.34 12.09
CA ARG A 559 26.52 -0.91 13.49
C ARG A 559 25.74 0.37 13.71
N GLU A 560 25.06 0.48 14.84
CA GLU A 560 24.30 1.66 15.23
C GLU A 560 25.23 2.87 15.36
N VAL A 561 24.80 3.98 14.78
CA VAL A 561 25.49 5.27 14.80
C VAL A 561 24.49 6.39 15.06
N ASN A 562 24.99 7.54 15.47
CA ASN A 562 24.19 8.76 15.58
C ASN A 562 24.91 9.87 14.83
N VAL A 563 24.47 10.13 13.59
CA VAL A 563 25.12 11.06 12.66
C VAL A 563 24.11 12.07 12.14
N ASP A 564 24.57 13.28 11.82
CA ASP A 564 23.70 14.37 11.36
C ASP A 564 23.45 14.35 9.83
N TYR A 565 23.79 13.25 9.16
CA TYR A 565 23.65 13.05 7.73
C TYR A 565 23.05 11.69 7.38
N PHE A 566 22.63 11.53 6.12
CA PHE A 566 22.30 10.26 5.50
C PHE A 566 23.13 10.09 4.22
N THR A 567 23.17 8.88 3.69
CA THR A 567 23.88 8.62 2.43
C THR A 567 22.90 8.50 1.29
N ASP A 568 23.28 9.04 0.15
CA ASP A 568 22.55 8.89 -1.11
C ASP A 568 23.52 8.47 -2.21
N ALA A 569 23.27 7.30 -2.78
CA ALA A 569 24.15 6.68 -3.76
C ALA A 569 23.75 7.06 -5.19
N SER A 570 24.74 7.40 -6.00
CA SER A 570 24.56 7.67 -7.43
C SER A 570 24.83 6.39 -8.23
N LEU A 571 23.83 5.99 -9.00
CA LEU A 571 23.95 4.95 -10.01
C LEU A 571 24.23 5.60 -11.37
N ALA A 572 25.30 5.17 -12.03
CA ALA A 572 25.41 5.34 -13.47
C ALA A 572 24.46 4.31 -14.12
N VAL A 573 23.30 4.78 -14.56
CA VAL A 573 22.27 3.95 -15.18
C VAL A 573 22.39 4.04 -16.70
N GLN A 574 22.58 2.89 -17.34
CA GLN A 574 22.47 2.72 -18.78
C GLN A 574 21.20 1.94 -19.09
N LEU A 575 20.34 2.52 -19.93
CA LEU A 575 19.10 1.91 -20.39
C LEU A 575 19.22 1.48 -21.84
N LYS A 576 18.82 0.25 -22.14
CA LYS A 576 18.73 -0.31 -23.50
C LYS A 576 17.31 -0.79 -23.73
N VAL A 577 16.68 -0.28 -24.80
CA VAL A 577 15.35 -0.74 -25.24
C VAL A 577 15.52 -2.11 -25.89
N LEU A 578 14.77 -3.10 -25.39
CA LEU A 578 14.76 -4.46 -25.94
C LEU A 578 13.61 -4.62 -26.94
N HIS A 579 12.41 -4.25 -26.52
CA HIS A 579 11.21 -4.41 -27.31
C HIS A 579 10.22 -3.26 -27.06
N VAL A 580 9.52 -2.83 -28.11
CA VAL A 580 8.48 -1.79 -28.03
C VAL A 580 7.13 -2.45 -28.26
N HIS A 581 6.24 -2.34 -27.27
CA HIS A 581 4.92 -2.98 -27.29
C HIS A 581 3.86 -2.02 -27.80
N ARG A 582 3.94 -0.76 -27.36
CA ARG A 582 3.00 0.31 -27.72
C ARG A 582 3.77 1.58 -28.05
N GLU A 583 3.27 2.31 -29.03
CA GLU A 583 3.83 3.60 -29.46
C GLU A 583 2.69 4.58 -29.76
N ALA A 584 2.92 5.85 -29.43
CA ALA A 584 2.04 6.96 -29.79
C ALA A 584 2.85 8.23 -30.03
N VAL A 585 2.75 8.78 -31.24
CA VAL A 585 3.42 10.04 -31.61
C VAL A 585 2.41 11.19 -31.60
N HIS A 586 2.75 12.28 -30.91
CA HIS A 586 1.94 13.49 -30.90
C HIS A 586 2.82 14.75 -30.84
N ARG A 587 2.65 15.67 -31.80
CA ARG A 587 3.26 17.01 -31.83
C ARG A 587 4.79 17.05 -31.53
N GLY A 588 5.56 16.20 -32.19
CA GLY A 588 7.02 16.17 -32.00
C GLY A 588 7.47 15.51 -30.69
N LEU A 589 6.58 14.77 -30.05
CA LEU A 589 6.88 13.86 -28.95
C LEU A 589 6.48 12.44 -29.36
N GLU A 590 7.41 11.51 -29.23
CA GLU A 590 7.18 10.06 -29.41
C GLU A 590 7.09 9.43 -28.02
N ARG A 591 5.98 8.75 -27.71
CA ARG A 591 5.78 8.02 -26.45
C ARG A 591 5.78 6.54 -26.73
N GLN A 592 6.49 5.77 -25.92
CA GLN A 592 6.64 4.34 -26.12
C GLN A 592 6.55 3.60 -24.78
N PHE A 593 6.01 2.39 -24.84
CA PHE A 593 5.99 1.46 -23.72
C PHE A 593 6.49 0.10 -24.19
N GLY A 594 7.33 -0.53 -23.38
CA GLY A 594 7.86 -1.85 -23.66
C GLY A 594 8.88 -2.33 -22.64
N GLU A 595 9.83 -3.13 -23.09
CA GLU A 595 10.83 -3.78 -22.24
C GLU A 595 12.19 -3.12 -22.39
N VAL A 596 12.89 -2.96 -21.27
CA VAL A 596 14.25 -2.43 -21.21
C VAL A 596 15.15 -3.31 -20.35
N THR A 597 16.44 -3.28 -20.67
CA THR A 597 17.50 -3.64 -19.74
C THR A 597 18.02 -2.37 -19.07
N VAL A 598 18.08 -2.40 -17.75
CA VAL A 598 18.70 -1.40 -16.89
C VAL A 598 20.04 -1.96 -16.39
N ASN A 599 21.15 -1.42 -16.88
CA ASN A 599 22.46 -1.67 -16.30
C ASN A 599 22.77 -0.54 -15.33
N ALA A 600 22.93 -0.85 -14.04
CA ALA A 600 23.12 0.11 -12.98
C ALA A 600 24.47 -0.13 -12.30
N LYS A 601 25.41 0.80 -12.52
CA LYS A 601 26.72 0.77 -11.86
C LYS A 601 26.77 1.78 -10.71
N PRO A 602 26.94 1.33 -9.46
CA PRO A 602 27.22 2.21 -8.34
C PRO A 602 28.53 2.95 -8.58
N THR A 603 28.54 4.27 -8.35
CA THR A 603 29.71 5.10 -8.62
C THR A 603 30.26 5.74 -7.36
N ILE A 604 29.48 6.66 -6.80
CA ILE A 604 29.78 7.40 -5.58
C ILE A 604 28.52 7.45 -4.72
N PHE A 605 28.69 7.69 -3.43
CA PHE A 605 27.62 8.16 -2.58
C PHE A 605 27.95 9.54 -2.03
N LYS A 606 26.91 10.32 -1.77
CA LYS A 606 26.97 11.63 -1.12
C LYS A 606 26.57 11.46 0.34
N LYS A 607 27.21 12.19 1.24
CA LYS A 607 26.79 12.38 2.63
C LYS A 607 25.96 13.65 2.65
N ILE A 608 24.66 13.53 2.86
CA ILE A 608 23.70 14.63 2.80
C ILE A 608 23.21 14.95 4.21
N LYS A 609 23.38 16.20 4.65
CA LYS A 609 22.99 16.62 6.00
C LYS A 609 21.47 16.55 6.16
N LEU A 610 20.97 15.89 7.21
CA LEU A 610 19.55 15.58 7.41
C LEU A 610 18.62 16.81 7.42
N ARG A 611 19.13 17.97 7.86
CA ARG A 611 18.32 19.19 8.02
C ARG A 611 18.37 20.10 6.80
N THR A 612 19.57 20.37 6.30
CA THR A 612 19.78 21.35 5.23
C THR A 612 19.79 20.73 3.84
N HIS A 613 19.91 19.39 3.74
CA HIS A 613 20.11 18.66 2.49
C HIS A 613 21.37 19.11 1.73
N GLU A 614 22.28 19.78 2.42
CA GLU A 614 23.58 20.13 1.89
C GLU A 614 24.44 18.87 1.79
N ASN A 615 25.11 18.74 0.65
CA ASN A 615 26.15 17.73 0.48
C ASN A 615 27.37 18.12 1.32
N ILE A 616 27.69 17.30 2.32
CA ILE A 616 28.81 17.51 3.25
C ILE A 616 30.01 16.61 2.94
N GLY A 617 29.92 15.75 1.93
CA GLY A 617 31.00 14.86 1.53
C GLY A 617 30.57 13.77 0.55
N SER A 618 31.53 13.02 0.03
CA SER A 618 31.24 11.87 -0.81
C SER A 618 32.26 10.76 -0.59
N GLY A 619 31.89 9.54 -0.98
CA GLY A 619 32.79 8.39 -0.99
C GLY A 619 32.54 7.53 -2.24
N PRO A 620 33.51 6.72 -2.66
CA PRO A 620 33.35 5.80 -3.78
C PRO A 620 32.48 4.59 -3.38
N ILE A 621 31.84 3.97 -4.37
CA ILE A 621 31.21 2.66 -4.21
C ILE A 621 31.92 1.68 -5.16
N HIS A 622 32.45 0.61 -4.60
CA HIS A 622 33.15 -0.43 -5.35
C HIS A 622 32.32 -1.71 -5.37
N LEU A 623 31.29 -1.73 -6.22
CA LEU A 623 30.40 -2.87 -6.39
C LEU A 623 30.26 -3.21 -7.88
N PRO A 624 29.90 -4.47 -8.21
CA PRO A 624 29.65 -4.86 -9.59
C PRO A 624 28.48 -4.05 -10.20
N GLU A 625 28.46 -4.04 -11.53
CA GLU A 625 27.32 -3.52 -12.28
C GLU A 625 26.17 -4.52 -12.22
N GLU A 626 24.98 -4.05 -11.84
CA GLU A 626 23.78 -4.87 -11.76
C GLU A 626 22.94 -4.71 -13.02
N GLU A 627 22.32 -5.80 -13.47
CA GLU A 627 21.45 -5.83 -14.64
C GLU A 627 20.02 -6.17 -14.22
N LEU A 628 19.06 -5.38 -14.69
CA LEU A 628 17.63 -5.55 -14.43
C LEU A 628 16.86 -5.51 -15.75
N HIS A 629 16.14 -6.59 -16.06
CA HIS A 629 15.16 -6.59 -17.14
C HIS A 629 13.78 -6.22 -16.57
N THR A 630 13.14 -5.20 -17.14
CA THR A 630 11.88 -4.67 -16.60
C THR A 630 11.06 -3.94 -17.65
N SER A 631 9.79 -3.69 -17.34
CA SER A 631 8.92 -2.83 -18.14
C SER A 631 9.30 -1.36 -17.97
N SER A 632 9.22 -0.61 -19.06
CA SER A 632 9.50 0.82 -19.08
C SER A 632 8.53 1.56 -19.98
N TYR A 633 8.24 2.80 -19.58
CA TYR A 633 7.57 3.79 -20.38
C TYR A 633 8.54 4.94 -20.59
N TRP A 634 8.69 5.40 -21.82
CA TRP A 634 9.53 6.55 -22.11
C TRP A 634 8.89 7.47 -23.13
N PHE A 635 9.36 8.70 -23.12
CA PHE A 635 9.02 9.66 -24.16
C PHE A 635 10.24 10.42 -24.64
N THR A 636 10.28 10.61 -25.95
CA THR A 636 11.38 11.14 -26.72
C THR A 636 10.97 12.46 -27.36
N PHE A 637 11.83 13.46 -27.23
CA PHE A 637 11.68 14.75 -27.91
C PHE A 637 12.29 14.68 -29.31
N GLU A 638 11.53 15.10 -30.32
CA GLU A 638 12.03 15.20 -31.69
C GLU A 638 13.13 16.26 -31.85
N ASP A 639 13.96 16.10 -32.88
CA ASP A 639 15.16 16.92 -33.11
C ASP A 639 14.87 18.43 -33.20
N GLU A 640 13.69 18.82 -33.68
CA GLU A 640 13.30 20.23 -33.79
C GLU A 640 13.20 20.92 -32.42
N VAL A 641 12.73 20.21 -31.39
CA VAL A 641 12.73 20.71 -30.00
C VAL A 641 14.16 20.75 -29.46
N ALA A 642 14.95 19.72 -29.74
CA ALA A 642 16.33 19.60 -29.28
C ALA A 642 17.26 20.70 -29.84
N LYS A 643 17.02 21.16 -31.07
CA LYS A 643 17.80 22.24 -31.72
C LYS A 643 17.61 23.61 -31.08
N THR A 644 16.56 23.81 -30.29
CA THR A 644 16.28 25.11 -29.66
C THR A 644 17.17 25.41 -28.44
N MET A 645 17.92 24.41 -27.95
CA MET A 645 18.67 24.48 -26.71
C MET A 645 20.10 23.95 -26.91
N THR A 646 21.03 24.41 -26.07
CA THR A 646 22.35 23.76 -26.00
C THR A 646 22.23 22.38 -25.34
N THR A 647 23.23 21.52 -25.52
CA THR A 647 23.27 20.20 -24.85
C THR A 647 23.16 20.33 -23.32
N ASN A 648 23.81 21.34 -22.73
CA ASN A 648 23.77 21.58 -21.29
C ASN A 648 22.38 22.06 -20.84
N ASP A 649 21.77 22.97 -21.59
CA ASP A 649 20.41 23.44 -21.29
C ASP A 649 19.39 22.32 -21.36
N MET A 650 19.50 21.44 -22.37
CA MET A 650 18.67 20.25 -22.48
C MET A 650 18.88 19.32 -21.28
N GLN A 651 20.14 19.10 -20.86
CA GLN A 651 20.43 18.29 -19.67
C GLN A 651 19.75 18.85 -18.42
N PHE A 652 19.89 20.15 -18.17
CA PHE A 652 19.27 20.81 -17.01
C PHE A 652 17.75 20.74 -17.04
N ALA A 653 17.16 20.90 -18.22
CA ALA A 653 15.72 20.82 -18.37
C ALA A 653 15.18 19.40 -18.16
N LEU A 654 15.83 18.39 -18.73
CA LEU A 654 15.43 16.99 -18.53
C LEU A 654 15.61 16.55 -17.08
N LEU A 655 16.69 16.98 -16.42
CA LEU A 655 16.93 16.69 -15.00
C LEU A 655 15.86 17.36 -14.13
N GLY A 656 15.58 18.64 -14.40
CA GLY A 656 14.55 19.37 -13.69
C GLY A 656 13.16 18.78 -13.86
N LEU A 657 12.83 18.34 -15.07
CA LEU A 657 11.60 17.62 -15.35
C LEU A 657 11.56 16.25 -14.67
N SER A 658 12.65 15.48 -14.68
CA SER A 658 12.70 14.17 -14.02
C SER A 658 12.53 14.26 -12.49
N ASN A 659 13.13 15.28 -11.86
CA ASN A 659 12.95 15.58 -10.43
C ASN A 659 11.49 15.85 -10.06
N VAL A 660 10.74 16.46 -10.97
CA VAL A 660 9.30 16.68 -10.77
C VAL A 660 8.50 15.41 -11.01
N LEU A 661 8.78 14.73 -12.13
CA LEU A 661 8.04 13.56 -12.55
C LEU A 661 8.15 12.38 -11.58
N VAL A 662 9.30 12.19 -10.92
CA VAL A 662 9.46 11.14 -9.89
C VAL A 662 8.54 11.36 -8.68
N HIS A 663 8.20 12.61 -8.38
CA HIS A 663 7.28 12.95 -7.29
C HIS A 663 5.81 12.94 -7.71
N ILE A 664 5.53 13.19 -9.00
CA ILE A 664 4.17 13.21 -9.53
C ILE A 664 3.70 11.82 -9.96
N ALA A 665 4.57 10.96 -10.47
CA ALA A 665 4.20 9.61 -10.90
C ALA A 665 3.43 8.81 -9.81
N PRO A 666 3.86 8.81 -8.53
CA PRO A 666 3.11 8.18 -7.44
C PRO A 666 1.71 8.75 -7.19
N LEU A 667 1.35 9.92 -7.74
CA LEU A 667 0.00 10.45 -7.65
C LEU A 667 -1.01 9.73 -8.55
N TYR A 668 -0.51 9.01 -9.53
CA TYR A 668 -1.29 8.22 -10.49
C TYR A 668 -1.15 6.72 -10.26
N LEU A 669 -0.20 6.34 -9.39
CA LEU A 669 0.19 4.98 -9.09
C LEU A 669 -0.04 4.73 -7.60
N MET A 670 -0.73 3.67 -7.22
CA MET A 670 -0.85 3.31 -5.80
C MET A 670 0.44 2.63 -5.27
N CYS A 671 1.60 3.27 -5.44
CA CYS A 671 2.94 2.74 -5.15
C CYS A 671 3.76 3.67 -4.25
N ASP A 672 4.86 3.16 -3.70
CA ASP A 672 5.87 4.01 -3.04
C ASP A 672 6.65 4.77 -4.13
N PRO A 673 7.11 6.02 -3.88
CA PRO A 673 7.97 6.74 -4.83
C PRO A 673 9.25 6.00 -5.23
N GLN A 674 9.71 5.01 -4.46
CA GLN A 674 10.89 4.20 -4.79
C GLN A 674 10.59 3.04 -5.75
N ASP A 675 9.32 2.70 -5.99
CA ASP A 675 8.90 1.58 -6.85
C ASP A 675 9.07 1.90 -8.34
N ILE A 676 9.11 3.18 -8.69
CA ILE A 676 9.32 3.69 -10.05
C ILE A 676 10.53 4.63 -10.08
N ARG A 677 11.37 4.51 -11.09
CA ARG A 677 12.52 5.41 -11.30
C ARG A 677 12.33 6.23 -12.56
N VAL A 678 12.80 7.48 -12.52
CA VAL A 678 12.78 8.40 -13.66
C VAL A 678 14.21 8.74 -14.03
N VAL A 679 14.62 8.43 -15.26
CA VAL A 679 16.00 8.63 -15.74
C VAL A 679 15.98 9.45 -17.03
N PRO A 680 16.55 10.66 -17.03
CA PRO A 680 16.75 11.43 -18.24
C PRO A 680 17.99 10.96 -19.00
N GLN A 681 17.91 10.96 -20.34
CA GLN A 681 19.03 10.78 -21.25
C GLN A 681 19.01 11.89 -22.31
N VAL A 682 20.05 12.71 -22.34
CA VAL A 682 20.18 13.79 -23.35
C VAL A 682 20.28 13.20 -24.77
N LYS A 683 20.87 12.01 -24.89
CA LYS A 683 20.89 11.22 -26.12
C LYS A 683 20.73 9.75 -25.75
N ALA A 684 19.54 9.21 -25.96
CA ALA A 684 19.30 7.80 -25.69
C ALA A 684 20.02 6.90 -26.70
N LEU A 685 20.45 5.71 -26.27
CA LEU A 685 21.29 4.84 -27.10
C LEU A 685 20.58 4.32 -28.35
N HIS A 686 19.29 4.06 -28.26
CA HIS A 686 18.50 3.44 -29.33
C HIS A 686 18.17 4.41 -30.48
N ASN A 687 17.92 5.69 -30.18
CA ASN A 687 17.48 6.68 -31.17
C ASN A 687 18.34 7.96 -31.23
N LYS A 688 19.30 8.12 -30.32
CA LYS A 688 20.20 9.30 -30.19
C LYS A 688 19.49 10.62 -29.87
N LYS A 689 18.24 10.58 -29.42
CA LYS A 689 17.39 11.74 -29.10
C LYS A 689 17.26 11.97 -27.59
N PRO A 690 16.89 13.19 -27.14
CA PRO A 690 16.59 13.46 -25.74
C PRO A 690 15.36 12.65 -25.28
N THR A 691 15.50 11.87 -24.23
CA THR A 691 14.48 10.90 -23.78
C THR A 691 14.39 10.89 -22.25
N ILE A 692 13.18 10.78 -21.70
CA ILE A 692 12.96 10.48 -20.28
C ILE A 692 12.37 9.09 -20.17
N PHE A 693 13.01 8.23 -19.39
CA PHE A 693 12.56 6.88 -19.10
C PHE A 693 11.95 6.78 -17.70
N PHE A 694 10.83 6.09 -17.61
CA PHE A 694 10.27 5.52 -16.39
C PHE A 694 10.48 4.02 -16.44
N TYR A 695 10.94 3.41 -15.36
CA TYR A 695 11.00 1.95 -15.30
C TYR A 695 10.59 1.44 -13.92
N ASP A 696 9.94 0.29 -13.90
CA ASP A 696 9.55 -0.42 -12.70
C ASP A 696 10.82 -0.99 -12.06
N ARG A 697 11.04 -0.73 -10.76
CA ARG A 697 12.22 -1.25 -10.03
C ARG A 697 12.16 -2.77 -9.77
N TYR A 698 11.16 -3.44 -10.30
CA TYR A 698 10.91 -4.87 -10.10
C TYR A 698 11.26 -5.65 -11.37
N PRO A 699 12.00 -6.77 -11.26
CA PRO A 699 12.24 -7.67 -12.39
C PRO A 699 10.94 -8.05 -13.12
N GLY A 700 10.94 -7.93 -14.45
CA GLY A 700 9.78 -8.20 -15.32
C GLY A 700 8.64 -7.15 -15.26
N GLY A 701 8.73 -6.15 -14.37
CA GLY A 701 7.72 -5.10 -14.24
C GLY A 701 6.42 -5.54 -13.56
N VAL A 702 5.73 -4.58 -12.93
CA VAL A 702 4.46 -4.81 -12.19
C VAL A 702 3.30 -3.95 -12.69
N GLY A 703 3.48 -3.29 -13.85
CA GLY A 703 2.46 -2.52 -14.53
C GLY A 703 2.46 -1.02 -14.20
N LEU A 704 3.47 -0.51 -13.49
CA LEU A 704 3.55 0.92 -13.17
C LEU A 704 3.83 1.74 -14.42
N SER A 705 4.84 1.33 -15.20
CA SER A 705 5.22 1.97 -16.45
C SER A 705 4.08 1.98 -17.47
N GLU A 706 3.33 0.88 -17.58
CA GLU A 706 2.18 0.80 -18.48
C GLU A 706 1.13 1.87 -18.14
N ARG A 707 0.79 2.01 -16.85
CA ARG A 707 -0.16 3.04 -16.42
C ARG A 707 0.34 4.45 -16.73
N LEU A 708 1.62 4.74 -16.51
CA LEU A 708 2.20 6.05 -16.81
C LEU A 708 2.16 6.39 -18.31
N PHE A 709 2.26 5.40 -19.19
CA PHE A 709 2.07 5.60 -20.63
C PHE A 709 0.64 6.10 -20.94
N GLU A 710 -0.36 5.53 -20.27
CA GLU A 710 -1.77 5.90 -20.46
C GLU A 710 -2.08 7.31 -19.93
N VAL A 711 -1.56 7.67 -18.75
CA VAL A 711 -1.84 8.96 -18.09
C VAL A 711 -0.86 10.07 -18.46
N HIS A 712 -0.01 9.88 -19.48
CA HIS A 712 1.01 10.86 -19.90
C HIS A 712 0.50 12.31 -19.91
N GLY A 713 -0.65 12.56 -20.54
CA GLY A 713 -1.17 13.92 -20.68
C GLY A 713 -1.46 14.58 -19.34
N GLU A 714 -2.03 13.83 -18.40
CA GLU A 714 -2.30 14.31 -17.05
C GLU A 714 -0.99 14.52 -16.27
N LEU A 715 -0.06 13.55 -16.37
CA LEU A 715 1.25 13.59 -15.73
C LEU A 715 2.05 14.84 -16.12
N ILE A 716 2.11 15.15 -17.42
CA ILE A 716 2.80 16.34 -17.96
C ILE A 716 2.09 17.63 -17.53
N THR A 717 0.76 17.65 -17.53
CA THR A 717 -0.02 18.82 -17.11
C THR A 717 0.20 19.16 -15.64
N GLU A 718 0.23 18.16 -14.76
CA GLU A 718 0.50 18.39 -13.34
C GLU A 718 1.95 18.76 -13.06
N ALA A 719 2.90 18.21 -13.83
CA ALA A 719 4.30 18.64 -13.79
C ALA A 719 4.43 20.13 -14.12
N GLU A 720 3.76 20.59 -15.18
CA GLU A 720 3.76 22.02 -15.54
C GLU A 720 3.16 22.87 -14.43
N ARG A 721 2.02 22.46 -13.88
CA ARG A 721 1.34 23.19 -12.80
C ARG A 721 2.23 23.33 -11.58
N LEU A 722 2.85 22.25 -11.10
CA LEU A 722 3.72 22.26 -9.92
C LEU A 722 4.92 23.19 -10.12
N ILE A 723 5.56 23.15 -11.30
CA ILE A 723 6.72 23.99 -11.56
C ILE A 723 6.29 25.47 -11.66
N ALA A 724 5.17 25.76 -12.33
CA ALA A 724 4.67 27.11 -12.52
C ALA A 724 4.20 27.76 -11.21
N SER A 725 3.59 26.99 -10.30
CA SER A 725 3.07 27.50 -9.02
C SER A 725 4.16 27.71 -7.96
N CYS A 726 5.34 27.09 -8.13
CA CYS A 726 6.43 27.22 -7.17
C CYS A 726 6.98 28.66 -7.15
N GLY A 727 7.14 29.26 -5.96
CA GLY A 727 7.67 30.63 -5.81
C GLY A 727 9.19 30.78 -5.97
N CYS A 728 9.95 29.71 -6.19
CA CYS A 728 11.40 29.78 -6.33
C CYS A 728 11.84 30.45 -7.64
N LEU A 729 13.01 31.09 -7.64
CA LEU A 729 13.54 31.79 -8.83
C LEU A 729 14.07 30.81 -9.88
N SER A 730 14.97 29.90 -9.47
CA SER A 730 15.76 29.05 -10.37
C SER A 730 15.43 27.57 -10.26
N GLY A 731 14.97 27.13 -9.09
CA GLY A 731 14.71 25.74 -8.72
C GLY A 731 14.81 25.57 -7.21
N CYS A 732 14.05 24.63 -6.65
CA CYS A 732 14.21 24.20 -5.26
C CYS A 732 13.87 22.71 -5.14
N PRO A 733 14.22 22.05 -4.02
CA PRO A 733 13.88 20.64 -3.80
C PRO A 733 12.38 20.32 -3.94
N ALA A 734 11.49 21.30 -3.78
CA ALA A 734 10.05 21.13 -3.93
C ALA A 734 9.52 21.26 -5.38
N CYS A 735 10.37 21.53 -6.36
CA CYS A 735 9.99 21.55 -7.79
C CYS A 735 11.05 20.85 -8.66
N VAL A 736 11.73 21.59 -9.54
CA VAL A 736 12.74 21.05 -10.47
C VAL A 736 14.04 20.60 -9.78
N GLY A 737 14.23 20.85 -8.49
CA GLY A 737 15.47 20.55 -7.78
C GLY A 737 16.33 21.78 -7.51
N PRO A 738 17.38 21.64 -6.67
CA PRO A 738 18.25 22.73 -6.25
C PRO A 738 19.17 23.24 -7.38
N ILE A 739 19.63 24.48 -7.25
CA ILE A 739 20.38 25.20 -8.30
C ILE A 739 21.69 24.49 -8.64
N GLU A 740 22.33 23.84 -7.67
CA GLU A 740 23.56 23.08 -7.87
C GLU A 740 23.37 21.90 -8.83
N GLU A 741 22.14 21.39 -8.96
CA GLU A 741 21.82 20.25 -9.82
C GLU A 741 21.28 20.69 -11.18
N VAL A 742 20.34 21.65 -11.20
CA VAL A 742 19.62 22.04 -12.43
C VAL A 742 20.05 23.39 -13.01
N GLY A 743 21.05 24.05 -12.42
CA GLY A 743 21.53 25.36 -12.85
C GLY A 743 20.56 26.51 -12.56
N LEU A 744 21.02 27.74 -12.85
CA LEU A 744 20.26 28.97 -12.58
C LEU A 744 18.96 29.09 -13.40
N THR A 745 18.91 28.43 -14.56
CA THR A 745 17.79 28.51 -15.52
C THR A 745 16.96 27.23 -15.55
N GLY A 746 17.27 26.21 -14.74
CA GLY A 746 16.64 24.88 -14.81
C GLY A 746 15.12 24.91 -14.78
N LYS A 747 14.52 25.73 -13.91
CA LYS A 747 13.06 25.93 -13.86
C LYS A 747 12.48 26.46 -15.16
N GLN A 748 13.09 27.51 -15.72
CA GLN A 748 12.62 28.13 -16.95
C GLN A 748 12.75 27.17 -18.13
N LEU A 749 13.87 26.44 -18.22
CA LEU A 749 14.13 25.48 -19.29
C LEU A 749 13.15 24.30 -19.21
N SER A 750 12.89 23.77 -18.01
CA SER A 750 11.91 22.69 -17.79
C SER A 750 10.50 23.10 -18.18
N LEU A 751 10.06 24.31 -17.79
CA LEU A 751 8.77 24.86 -18.21
C LEU A 751 8.70 25.11 -19.72
N GLY A 752 9.81 25.54 -20.34
CA GLY A 752 9.89 25.72 -21.78
C GLY A 752 9.62 24.43 -22.53
N LEU A 753 10.26 23.34 -22.11
CA LEU A 753 10.04 21.99 -22.64
C LEU A 753 8.60 21.52 -22.42
N LEU A 754 8.08 21.66 -21.20
CA LEU A 754 6.70 21.27 -20.90
C LEU A 754 5.67 22.07 -21.70
N ARG A 755 5.84 23.37 -21.91
CA ARG A 755 4.89 24.18 -22.70
C ARG A 755 4.90 23.85 -24.18
N GLN A 756 6.02 23.36 -24.71
CA GLN A 756 6.07 22.79 -26.05
C GLN A 756 5.29 21.47 -26.13
N LEU A 757 5.21 20.71 -25.03
CA LEU A 757 4.36 19.52 -24.91
C LEU A 757 2.88 19.86 -24.59
N GLY A 758 2.65 20.90 -23.80
CA GLY A 758 1.42 21.23 -23.06
C GLY A 758 0.44 22.13 -23.80
N GLY A 759 0.39 22.09 -25.13
CA GLY A 759 -0.70 22.69 -25.92
C GLY A 759 -2.00 21.88 -25.84
N SER A 760 -2.36 21.38 -24.66
CA SER A 760 -3.54 20.56 -24.40
C SER A 760 -4.73 21.46 -24.08
N ARG A 761 -5.39 21.95 -25.14
CA ARG A 761 -6.84 22.16 -25.11
C ARG A 761 -7.48 21.08 -25.94
#